data_AF-A0A0S4IRK3-F1
#
_entry.id   AF-A0A0S4IRK3-F1
#
_cell.length_a   1.000
_cell.length_b   1.000
_cell.length_c   1.000
_cell.angle_alpha   90.00
_cell.angle_beta   90.00
_cell.angle_gamma   90.00
#
_symmetry.space_group_name_H-M   'P 1'
#
loop_
_entity.id
_entity.type
_entity.pdbx_description
1 polymer ?
#
loop_
_entity_poly.entity_id
_entity_poly.type
_entity_poly.pdbx_seq_one_letter_code
_entity_poly.pdbx_strand_id
1 'polypeptide(L)'
;MKTAPTFVLLYFFITLFDQHGVNAACPCAHRASVIESFYTATNGASWLRPWNMAGVDVPCGLQGVTCDSILSDIIYIVVPSRRLSGTLPDSLGNLTQLVELTLHSNALGGSLPQTLAECTSLLSVNFWNNSLAGTLPPEFSSWTRIQFLSVSSNQFSGSLPKEFSAWGSSLMEFYAEGNKLTGTFPPEYESLFNLRYFRVTSNSFSGTLPPAFSSWTSLIEFNVRVNQLTGSLPKEYSAWRFLKSFICSNNNIDGSLPTEFSAWSSLVHGEVAGNQLTGTLPPEYSSWSLLRSFFISENTLHGVLPASYSSWVSLDAFWAFGNNFTGTLPPEYQSWTKLREFRVYNNHINGTLPPGYGAWTNLLRFECADNVLTGTLPPSYSSWSAVDYVNASNNMLNGTLPLEYRSWAIITTAFLFKNRLSGTLPPEYGDWIQLKHIDIATNYLSGTLPREYAQWKFIFRFQVNSNLFVGSLAPEYSTWSAMLDFGCNENQLSGSLPATYQSWKYVSVFSAYSNSLIGTLPAEYSVWNMLKNFVIQNNSLMGTLPSSYSQWSHLKVFDVRDNLLSGTLPPQFGAWTKLTSCTVDRNDINGTLPSQYAEWVDISIFSCALNSISGTIPASFGRMTTLSQVEFSNNRLTGTIPPSVLLCPELQIFAVGSNELSGTLPPECSIGLSLLSVQHNRMLSGSVPRQMLLSFFSVVSICGTAVACSSSATLTQVCLPTRINFAPRGRMSGADILDLIFRYKSQCTSLTSASTQIILSTRTRRAIEAEKNTQTGAVASDLVTITVFSSFVGGGAFSRGAMASLQRSGAVLRLAAICDPSALAPDFEDDSVQPLFANLDENPLGVALPIDSPTLEYGAGAAVFNAMLVCCVGAVLHSLHVAKLSISRSRLPRSLMRIVTLLPSSSFPGSLSTLFGTLMQPSLQACLLLLVSDERSTASCACGAVMLCVWLAFPVYCVHAVAIGSRSNGVFVLKSETRVNDDSKQQRQRRNVRWTLLRLLDEVRTAQHFLLKPRTTWTVRDNSRHERRRKQQHRAAAKRLLERMEPVFGAYVDCREWFFIVPWGLSITGGVVLGALMAAAADGDNDERCTASMWAAVVALFLGVVEVLLIVVLRPFSVRLEMIATVAVQLLGCVGSALVLAGETAAAGGVVSAAAVLELIAMVMLMLDVLEGTCSKKDRFVDGRLLAEENFVAEKADGHPSAEHSVLAKQRRQVKKGEGCGDNDAETSIQTSRLAELVRVICEIRR
;
A
#
# COMPACT_ATOMS: atom_id res chain seq x y z
N MET A 1 -18.80 30.01 -44.50
CA MET A 1 -19.29 30.54 -45.78
C MET A 1 -18.23 31.45 -46.38
N LYS A 2 -17.90 31.26 -47.68
CA LYS A 2 -17.05 32.06 -48.60
C LYS A 2 -15.56 32.17 -48.21
N THR A 3 -14.53 31.87 -49.02
CA THR A 3 -14.33 31.39 -50.41
C THR A 3 -12.85 31.04 -50.56
N ALA A 4 -12.50 29.94 -51.23
CA ALA A 4 -11.38 29.81 -52.18
C ALA A 4 -11.40 28.40 -52.82
N PRO A 5 -11.99 28.26 -54.03
CA PRO A 5 -11.97 27.03 -54.80
C PRO A 5 -10.85 27.09 -55.84
N THR A 6 -9.73 26.40 -55.62
CA THR A 6 -8.68 26.28 -56.65
C THR A 6 -8.03 24.90 -56.76
N PHE A 7 -8.20 23.99 -55.80
CA PHE A 7 -7.53 22.69 -55.84
C PHE A 7 -8.30 21.57 -56.57
N VAL A 8 -9.59 21.75 -56.86
CA VAL A 8 -10.41 20.73 -57.57
C VAL A 8 -10.47 20.99 -59.08
N LEU A 9 -10.10 22.18 -59.54
CA LEU A 9 -10.09 22.52 -60.98
C LEU A 9 -8.85 22.01 -61.73
N LEU A 10 -7.74 21.69 -61.04
CA LEU A 10 -6.53 21.19 -61.69
C LEU A 10 -6.63 19.69 -62.05
N TYR A 11 -7.40 18.91 -61.27
CA TYR A 11 -7.59 17.47 -61.52
C TYR A 11 -8.57 17.19 -62.67
N PHE A 12 -9.46 18.15 -62.98
CA PHE A 12 -10.44 18.02 -64.06
C PHE A 12 -9.94 18.52 -65.43
N PHE A 13 -8.83 19.26 -65.49
CA PHE A 13 -8.26 19.77 -66.75
C PHE A 13 -7.19 18.87 -67.37
N ILE A 14 -6.62 17.91 -66.63
CA ILE A 14 -5.53 17.05 -67.13
C ILE A 14 -6.05 15.73 -67.74
N THR A 15 -7.34 15.42 -67.61
CA THR A 15 -7.93 14.17 -68.17
C THR A 15 -8.64 14.35 -69.53
N LEU A 16 -8.56 15.54 -70.16
CA LEU A 16 -9.29 15.84 -71.41
C LEU A 16 -8.42 16.23 -72.63
N PHE A 17 -7.10 16.10 -72.55
CA PHE A 17 -6.23 16.18 -73.73
C PHE A 17 -5.36 14.93 -73.83
N ASP A 18 -6.01 13.81 -74.16
CA ASP A 18 -5.32 12.64 -74.71
C ASP A 18 -5.84 12.41 -76.13
N GLN A 19 -5.41 13.26 -77.07
CA GLN A 19 -5.24 12.94 -78.50
C GLN A 19 -4.37 14.03 -79.14
N HIS A 20 -3.08 13.75 -79.29
CA HIS A 20 -2.39 13.77 -80.59
C HIS A 20 -0.92 13.41 -80.41
N GLY A 21 -0.53 12.31 -81.05
CA GLY A 21 0.87 11.92 -81.19
C GLY A 21 1.64 12.93 -82.02
N VAL A 22 2.79 13.34 -81.48
CA VAL A 22 4.01 13.67 -82.21
C VAL A 22 5.15 13.22 -81.29
N ASN A 23 6.18 12.56 -81.84
CA ASN A 23 7.40 12.14 -81.15
C ASN A 23 8.11 13.32 -80.46
N ALA A 24 7.62 13.75 -79.30
CA ALA A 24 8.32 14.67 -78.42
C ALA A 24 9.22 13.82 -77.53
N ALA A 25 10.54 13.97 -77.70
CA ALA A 25 11.51 13.34 -76.83
C ALA A 25 11.16 13.66 -75.36
N CYS A 26 11.21 12.66 -74.48
CA CYS A 26 10.93 12.82 -73.06
C CYS A 26 11.71 14.03 -72.48
N PRO A 27 11.04 15.08 -71.99
CA PRO A 27 11.70 16.34 -71.60
C PRO A 27 12.79 16.18 -70.55
N CYS A 28 12.63 15.18 -69.68
CA CYS A 28 13.54 14.86 -68.57
C CYS A 28 14.38 13.60 -68.83
N ALA A 29 14.59 13.19 -70.09
CA ALA A 29 15.32 11.96 -70.44
C ALA A 29 16.71 11.89 -69.79
N HIS A 30 17.37 13.04 -69.60
CA HIS A 30 18.67 13.13 -68.94
C HIS A 30 18.66 12.74 -67.44
N ARG A 31 17.49 12.57 -66.83
CA ARG A 31 17.31 12.08 -65.45
C ARG A 31 17.07 10.57 -65.34
N ALA A 32 17.06 9.84 -66.45
CA ALA A 32 16.81 8.40 -66.46
C ALA A 32 17.74 7.62 -65.50
N SER A 33 19.03 8.01 -65.42
CA SER A 33 20.01 7.37 -64.53
C SER A 33 19.71 7.56 -63.04
N VAL A 34 19.12 8.70 -62.64
CA VAL A 34 18.69 8.95 -61.25
C VAL A 34 17.52 8.04 -60.90
N ILE A 35 16.56 7.88 -61.81
CA ILE A 35 15.41 7.01 -61.62
C ILE A 35 15.81 5.53 -61.63
N GLU A 36 16.79 5.14 -62.43
CA GLU A 36 17.37 3.79 -62.40
C GLU A 36 18.08 3.50 -61.07
N SER A 37 18.85 4.46 -60.56
CA SER A 37 19.46 4.37 -59.23
C SER A 37 18.41 4.24 -58.12
N PHE A 38 17.32 5.01 -58.18
CA PHE A 38 16.19 4.88 -57.25
C PHE A 38 15.50 3.52 -57.33
N TYR A 39 15.18 3.07 -58.55
CA TYR A 39 14.56 1.77 -58.79
C TYR A 39 15.41 0.62 -58.27
N THR A 40 16.72 0.63 -58.53
CA THR A 40 17.65 -0.41 -58.06
C THR A 40 17.83 -0.39 -56.54
N ALA A 41 18.08 0.79 -55.94
CA ALA A 41 18.29 0.94 -54.50
C ALA A 41 17.09 0.53 -53.63
N THR A 42 15.89 0.63 -54.19
CA THR A 42 14.62 0.27 -53.53
C THR A 42 14.06 -1.07 -54.00
N ASN A 43 14.92 -1.94 -54.54
CA ASN A 43 14.60 -3.31 -54.96
C ASN A 43 13.44 -3.37 -55.96
N GLY A 44 13.54 -2.54 -56.99
CA GLY A 44 12.56 -2.32 -58.06
C GLY A 44 11.87 -3.56 -58.61
N ALA A 45 12.66 -4.62 -58.87
CA ALA A 45 12.15 -5.87 -59.41
C ALA A 45 11.12 -6.57 -58.51
N SER A 46 11.13 -6.26 -57.20
CA SER A 46 10.24 -6.87 -56.19
C SER A 46 9.02 -6.00 -55.86
N TRP A 47 8.83 -4.87 -56.53
CA TRP A 47 7.68 -3.99 -56.27
C TRP A 47 6.35 -4.67 -56.64
N LEU A 48 5.29 -4.29 -55.93
CA LEU A 48 3.92 -4.57 -56.32
C LEU A 48 3.56 -3.63 -57.48
N ARG A 49 3.88 -4.05 -58.71
CA ARG A 49 3.89 -3.27 -59.98
C ARG A 49 5.24 -2.56 -60.24
N PRO A 50 6.26 -3.32 -60.66
CA PRO A 50 7.56 -2.76 -61.01
C PRO A 50 7.46 -1.87 -62.25
N TRP A 51 8.29 -0.84 -62.31
CA TRP A 51 8.45 -0.02 -63.50
C TRP A 51 9.11 -0.81 -64.64
N ASN A 52 8.66 -0.57 -65.88
CA ASN A 52 9.34 -1.07 -67.06
C ASN A 52 10.49 -0.13 -67.43
N MET A 53 11.67 -0.37 -66.86
CA MET A 53 12.87 0.45 -67.09
C MET A 53 13.44 0.32 -68.52
N ALA A 54 12.98 -0.63 -69.33
CA ALA A 54 13.38 -0.79 -70.73
C ALA A 54 12.45 -0.06 -71.73
N GLY A 55 11.47 0.71 -71.23
CA GLY A 55 10.54 1.47 -72.07
C GLY A 55 11.22 2.61 -72.83
N VAL A 56 10.73 2.93 -74.03
CA VAL A 56 11.31 3.96 -74.91
C VAL A 56 11.19 5.37 -74.33
N ASP A 57 10.20 5.61 -73.45
CA ASP A 57 9.88 6.92 -72.89
C ASP A 57 10.32 7.10 -71.42
N VAL A 58 11.31 6.34 -70.93
CA VAL A 58 11.82 6.48 -69.55
C VAL A 58 12.57 7.82 -69.38
N PRO A 59 12.32 8.60 -68.30
CA PRO A 59 11.43 8.32 -67.16
C PRO A 59 9.99 8.86 -67.31
N CYS A 60 9.63 9.55 -68.39
CA CYS A 60 8.30 10.15 -68.61
C CYS A 60 7.15 9.14 -68.62
N GLY A 61 7.37 7.92 -69.09
CA GLY A 61 6.35 6.87 -69.17
C GLY A 61 6.13 6.08 -67.86
N LEU A 62 6.83 6.42 -66.77
CA LEU A 62 6.80 5.65 -65.54
C LEU A 62 5.62 6.07 -64.64
N GLN A 63 4.80 5.10 -64.23
CA GLN A 63 3.65 5.38 -63.38
C GLN A 63 4.08 5.96 -62.03
N GLY A 64 3.69 7.21 -61.78
CA GLY A 64 4.04 7.95 -60.56
C GLY A 64 5.21 8.93 -60.74
N VAL A 65 5.81 9.03 -61.92
CA VAL A 65 6.80 10.06 -62.26
C VAL A 65 6.14 11.09 -63.17
N THR A 66 6.38 12.38 -62.93
CA THR A 66 5.91 13.46 -63.81
C THR A 66 7.05 14.41 -64.12
N CYS A 67 7.20 14.73 -65.40
CA CYS A 67 8.21 15.66 -65.89
C CYS A 67 7.55 16.94 -66.39
N ASP A 68 8.21 18.06 -66.14
CA ASP A 68 7.79 19.36 -66.64
C ASP A 68 8.47 19.66 -67.98
N SER A 69 7.68 20.03 -68.99
CA SER A 69 8.20 20.30 -70.33
C SER A 69 8.95 21.62 -70.44
N ILE A 70 8.76 22.56 -69.51
CA ILE A 70 9.39 23.88 -69.52
C ILE A 70 10.73 23.82 -68.76
N LEU A 71 10.72 23.24 -67.57
CA LEU A 71 11.91 23.03 -66.74
C LEU A 71 12.79 21.89 -67.26
N SER A 72 12.25 21.04 -68.14
CA SER A 72 12.90 19.85 -68.69
C SER A 72 13.38 18.87 -67.60
N ASP A 73 12.70 18.80 -66.46
CA ASP A 73 13.16 18.02 -65.30
C ASP A 73 11.98 17.29 -64.62
N ILE A 74 12.29 16.35 -63.72
CA ILE A 74 11.29 15.62 -62.92
C ILE A 74 10.77 16.52 -61.80
N ILE A 75 9.45 16.69 -61.72
CA ILE A 75 8.80 17.52 -60.71
C ILE A 75 8.03 16.70 -59.67
N TYR A 76 7.54 15.50 -60.00
CA TYR A 76 6.80 14.67 -59.05
C TYR A 76 7.28 13.21 -59.07
N ILE A 77 7.46 12.64 -57.88
CA ILE A 77 7.66 11.21 -57.66
C ILE A 77 6.65 10.75 -56.59
N VAL A 78 5.61 10.04 -57.02
CA VAL A 78 4.50 9.55 -56.19
C VAL A 78 4.35 8.04 -56.36
N VAL A 79 4.97 7.29 -55.45
CA VAL A 79 5.03 5.81 -55.50
C VAL A 79 4.64 5.19 -54.15
N PRO A 80 3.42 5.45 -53.63
CA PRO A 80 2.97 4.87 -52.37
C PRO A 80 2.53 3.40 -52.51
N SER A 81 2.59 2.65 -51.42
CA SER A 81 1.95 1.32 -51.29
C SER A 81 2.37 0.28 -52.33
N ARG A 82 3.64 0.27 -52.76
CA ARG A 82 4.17 -0.69 -53.75
C ARG A 82 5.20 -1.67 -53.19
N ARG A 83 5.32 -1.78 -51.86
CA ARG A 83 6.30 -2.65 -51.18
C ARG A 83 7.75 -2.34 -51.57
N LEU A 84 8.07 -1.07 -51.82
CA LEU A 84 9.47 -0.64 -52.00
C LEU A 84 10.28 -1.07 -50.77
N SER A 85 11.47 -1.63 -50.97
CA SER A 85 12.33 -2.13 -49.88
C SER A 85 13.79 -1.84 -50.19
N GLY A 86 14.62 -1.52 -49.19
CA GLY A 86 15.98 -1.04 -49.41
C GLY A 86 16.14 0.38 -48.92
N THR A 87 17.02 1.18 -49.52
CA THR A 87 17.35 2.55 -49.05
C THR A 87 17.09 3.60 -50.13
N LEU A 88 16.97 4.87 -49.72
CA LEU A 88 16.95 5.99 -50.65
C LEU A 88 18.38 6.32 -51.11
N PRO A 89 18.67 6.41 -52.43
CA PRO A 89 20.01 6.72 -52.90
C PRO A 89 20.30 8.22 -52.91
N ASP A 90 21.57 8.58 -52.72
CA ASP A 90 22.03 9.98 -52.73
C ASP A 90 21.75 10.70 -54.05
N SER A 91 21.67 9.95 -55.16
CA SER A 91 21.41 10.46 -56.51
C SER A 91 20.06 11.18 -56.64
N LEU A 92 19.08 10.90 -55.76
CA LEU A 92 17.82 11.64 -55.71
C LEU A 92 18.01 13.14 -55.50
N GLY A 93 19.08 13.54 -54.79
CA GLY A 93 19.43 14.95 -54.59
C GLY A 93 19.65 15.73 -55.88
N ASN A 94 19.98 15.05 -56.99
CA ASN A 94 20.21 15.71 -58.28
C ASN A 94 18.93 16.30 -58.89
N LEU A 95 17.73 15.93 -58.42
CA LEU A 95 16.44 16.41 -58.93
C LEU A 95 16.06 17.77 -58.31
N THR A 96 16.84 18.81 -58.62
CA THR A 96 16.71 20.14 -57.98
C THR A 96 15.36 20.84 -58.23
N GLN A 97 14.64 20.43 -59.29
CA GLN A 97 13.30 20.91 -59.62
C GLN A 97 12.16 20.08 -58.99
N LEU A 98 12.47 19.07 -58.17
CA LEU A 98 11.47 18.20 -57.56
C LEU A 98 10.57 18.99 -56.59
N VAL A 99 9.26 18.87 -56.79
CA VAL A 99 8.21 19.57 -56.05
C VAL A 99 7.50 18.65 -55.06
N GLU A 100 7.25 17.39 -55.42
CA GLU A 100 6.62 16.41 -54.53
C GLU A 100 7.37 15.07 -54.54
N LEU A 101 7.64 14.56 -53.34
CA LEU A 101 8.20 13.24 -53.10
C LEU A 101 7.34 12.44 -52.11
N THR A 102 6.56 11.49 -52.63
CA THR A 102 5.61 10.70 -51.86
C THR A 102 5.91 9.20 -51.98
N LEU A 103 6.43 8.61 -50.91
CA LEU A 103 6.86 7.20 -50.83
C LEU A 103 6.23 6.43 -49.64
N HIS A 104 5.07 6.87 -49.17
CA HIS A 104 4.45 6.31 -47.96
C HIS A 104 3.98 4.86 -48.11
N SER A 105 3.81 4.18 -46.98
CA SER A 105 3.28 2.81 -46.87
C SER A 105 4.09 1.80 -47.67
N ASN A 106 5.41 1.85 -47.53
CA ASN A 106 6.37 0.93 -48.14
C ASN A 106 7.23 0.26 -47.04
N ALA A 107 8.26 -0.48 -47.43
CA ALA A 107 9.21 -1.14 -46.54
C ALA A 107 10.63 -0.53 -46.66
N LEU A 108 10.72 0.78 -46.94
CA LEU A 108 12.00 1.48 -47.06
C LEU A 108 12.69 1.53 -45.69
N GLY A 109 14.00 1.27 -45.66
CA GLY A 109 14.86 1.35 -44.49
C GLY A 109 16.08 2.24 -44.74
N GLY A 110 17.04 2.21 -43.81
CA GLY A 110 18.21 3.09 -43.85
C GLY A 110 17.88 4.54 -43.45
N SER A 111 18.85 5.43 -43.57
CA SER A 111 18.70 6.86 -43.25
C SER A 111 18.25 7.69 -44.44
N LEU A 112 17.65 8.85 -44.16
CA LEU A 112 17.37 9.85 -45.19
C LEU A 112 18.71 10.45 -45.68
N PRO A 113 18.99 10.44 -47.00
CA PRO A 113 20.23 10.98 -47.54
C PRO A 113 20.23 12.51 -47.47
N GLN A 114 21.31 13.09 -46.94
CA GLN A 114 21.45 14.53 -46.75
C GLN A 114 21.42 15.28 -48.10
N THR A 115 21.83 14.64 -49.20
CA THR A 115 21.80 15.22 -50.55
C THR A 115 20.41 15.59 -51.03
N LEU A 116 19.33 15.05 -50.44
CA LEU A 116 17.96 15.52 -50.72
C LEU A 116 17.76 17.01 -50.37
N ALA A 117 18.64 17.62 -49.57
CA ALA A 117 18.67 19.04 -49.33
C ALA A 117 18.83 19.88 -50.63
N GLU A 118 19.42 19.32 -51.69
CA GLU A 118 19.59 20.00 -52.98
C GLU A 118 18.25 20.18 -53.75
N CYS A 119 17.22 19.43 -53.38
CA CYS A 119 15.86 19.54 -53.94
C CYS A 119 15.10 20.76 -53.37
N THR A 120 15.62 21.96 -53.62
CA THR A 120 15.13 23.23 -53.05
C THR A 120 13.72 23.65 -53.50
N SER A 121 13.16 22.99 -54.52
CA SER A 121 11.81 23.24 -55.04
C SER A 121 10.69 22.49 -54.29
N LEU A 122 11.03 21.63 -53.32
CA LEU A 122 10.08 20.76 -52.63
C LEU A 122 8.99 21.55 -51.88
N LEU A 123 7.74 21.16 -52.13
CA LEU A 123 6.53 21.64 -51.46
C LEU A 123 5.91 20.56 -50.56
N SER A 124 6.06 19.28 -50.92
CA SER A 124 5.44 18.18 -50.19
C SER A 124 6.36 16.96 -50.15
N VAL A 125 6.59 16.43 -48.95
CA VAL A 125 7.36 15.21 -48.72
C VAL A 125 6.58 14.28 -47.79
N ASN A 126 6.36 13.04 -48.24
CA ASN A 126 5.62 12.05 -47.47
C ASN A 126 6.34 10.70 -47.43
N PHE A 127 6.92 10.38 -46.28
CA PHE A 127 7.59 9.13 -45.96
C PHE A 127 6.84 8.27 -44.93
N TRP A 128 5.59 8.59 -44.64
CA TRP A 128 4.79 7.91 -43.62
C TRP A 128 4.79 6.39 -43.78
N ASN A 129 4.84 5.65 -42.67
CA ASN A 129 4.69 4.20 -42.62
C ASN A 129 5.75 3.47 -43.47
N ASN A 130 6.99 3.52 -42.99
CA ASN A 130 8.16 2.84 -43.53
C ASN A 130 9.03 2.34 -42.36
N SER A 131 10.23 1.84 -42.65
CA SER A 131 11.24 1.41 -41.68
C SER A 131 12.49 2.31 -41.69
N LEU A 132 12.36 3.58 -42.11
CA LEU A 132 13.47 4.53 -42.18
C LEU A 132 13.98 4.83 -40.77
N ALA A 133 15.29 5.00 -40.61
CA ALA A 133 15.97 5.18 -39.33
C ALA A 133 16.99 6.33 -39.38
N GLY A 134 17.74 6.53 -38.30
CA GLY A 134 18.71 7.63 -38.20
C GLY A 134 18.05 8.96 -37.80
N THR A 135 18.77 10.06 -37.96
CA THR A 135 18.30 11.40 -37.57
C THR A 135 17.63 12.12 -38.72
N LEU A 136 16.77 13.11 -38.41
CA LEU A 136 16.28 14.06 -39.41
C LEU A 136 17.45 15.01 -39.80
N PRO A 137 17.86 15.08 -41.08
CA PRO A 137 18.99 15.90 -41.51
C PRO A 137 18.75 17.40 -41.31
N PRO A 138 19.61 18.14 -40.57
CA PRO A 138 19.50 19.60 -40.45
C PRO A 138 19.66 20.33 -41.79
N GLU A 139 20.33 19.71 -42.76
CA GLU A 139 20.51 20.23 -44.12
C GLU A 139 19.18 20.47 -44.85
N PHE A 140 18.10 19.77 -44.47
CA PHE A 140 16.77 19.98 -45.05
C PHE A 140 16.16 21.35 -44.73
N SER A 141 16.82 22.16 -43.89
CA SER A 141 16.54 23.59 -43.75
C SER A 141 16.57 24.36 -45.07
N SER A 142 17.23 23.84 -46.12
CA SER A 142 17.23 24.39 -47.48
C SER A 142 15.86 24.36 -48.18
N TRP A 143 14.92 23.50 -47.75
CA TRP A 143 13.58 23.37 -48.34
C TRP A 143 12.66 24.52 -47.93
N THR A 144 13.05 25.76 -48.23
CA THR A 144 12.36 26.98 -47.81
C THR A 144 10.92 27.11 -48.33
N ARG A 145 10.50 26.27 -49.28
CA ARG A 145 9.14 26.24 -49.85
C ARG A 145 8.25 25.12 -49.29
N ILE A 146 8.78 24.27 -48.41
CA ILE A 146 8.07 23.09 -47.90
C ILE A 146 6.77 23.49 -47.20
N GLN A 147 5.65 22.86 -47.58
CA GLN A 147 4.34 23.09 -46.97
C GLN A 147 3.88 21.89 -46.14
N PHE A 148 4.21 20.68 -46.60
CA PHE A 148 3.84 19.42 -45.98
C PHE A 148 5.06 18.53 -45.79
N LEU A 149 5.30 18.09 -44.55
CA LEU A 149 6.31 17.07 -44.24
C LEU A 149 5.71 16.01 -43.32
N SER A 150 5.72 14.76 -43.79
CA SER A 150 5.37 13.60 -42.98
C SER A 150 6.50 12.57 -42.96
N VAL A 151 7.01 12.31 -41.75
CA VAL A 151 7.99 11.26 -41.42
C VAL A 151 7.42 10.27 -40.39
N SER A 152 6.11 10.32 -40.17
CA SER A 152 5.38 9.50 -39.19
C SER A 152 5.57 7.98 -39.40
N SER A 153 5.45 7.21 -38.31
CA SER A 153 5.50 5.75 -38.30
C SER A 153 6.76 5.18 -38.98
N ASN A 154 7.91 5.55 -38.43
CA ASN A 154 9.25 5.13 -38.86
C ASN A 154 10.11 4.82 -37.60
N GLN A 155 11.43 4.70 -37.77
CA GLN A 155 12.40 4.48 -36.69
C GLN A 155 13.35 5.68 -36.52
N PHE A 156 12.94 6.90 -36.87
CA PHE A 156 13.77 8.09 -36.72
C PHE A 156 14.11 8.34 -35.25
N SER A 157 15.34 8.77 -34.98
CA SER A 157 15.90 9.06 -33.65
C SER A 157 16.60 10.42 -33.61
N GLY A 158 17.10 10.82 -32.45
CA GLY A 158 17.70 12.14 -32.25
C GLY A 158 16.65 13.25 -32.09
N SER A 159 17.11 14.50 -32.04
CA SER A 159 16.24 15.67 -31.82
C SER A 159 15.71 16.28 -33.11
N LEU A 160 14.62 17.05 -32.99
CA LEU A 160 14.18 17.93 -34.06
C LEU A 160 15.26 19.00 -34.32
N PRO A 161 15.75 19.16 -35.56
CA PRO A 161 16.74 20.19 -35.92
C PRO A 161 16.16 21.59 -35.76
N LYS A 162 16.84 22.47 -35.01
CA LYS A 162 16.44 23.88 -34.85
C LYS A 162 16.51 24.65 -36.17
N GLU A 163 17.35 24.20 -37.10
CA GLU A 163 17.56 24.75 -38.44
C GLU A 163 16.28 24.71 -39.29
N PHE A 164 15.34 23.82 -38.97
CA PHE A 164 14.02 23.77 -39.63
C PHE A 164 13.14 25.00 -39.35
N SER A 165 13.55 25.89 -38.45
CA SER A 165 12.99 27.25 -38.33
C SER A 165 13.07 28.05 -39.64
N ALA A 166 13.96 27.68 -40.58
CA ALA A 166 14.03 28.25 -41.93
C ALA A 166 12.76 28.03 -42.77
N TRP A 167 11.92 27.04 -42.44
CA TRP A 167 10.66 26.75 -43.13
C TRP A 167 9.53 27.70 -42.74
N GLY A 168 9.80 28.71 -41.91
CA GLY A 168 8.76 29.51 -41.27
C GLY A 168 7.81 30.25 -42.19
N SER A 169 8.26 30.57 -43.40
CA SER A 169 7.44 31.24 -44.41
C SER A 169 6.45 30.32 -45.15
N SER A 170 6.59 28.99 -45.04
CA SER A 170 5.92 28.04 -45.92
C SER A 170 5.24 26.86 -45.21
N LEU A 171 5.82 26.32 -44.14
CA LEU A 171 5.35 25.09 -43.52
C LEU A 171 3.94 25.23 -42.94
N MET A 172 3.05 24.31 -43.31
CA MET A 172 1.66 24.25 -42.83
C MET A 172 1.38 22.98 -42.03
N GLU A 173 1.98 21.85 -42.40
CA GLU A 173 1.73 20.55 -41.80
C GLU A 173 3.03 19.81 -41.49
N PHE A 174 3.21 19.44 -40.21
CA PHE A 174 4.37 18.69 -39.73
C PHE A 174 3.93 17.47 -38.94
N TYR A 175 4.20 16.28 -39.50
CA TYR A 175 3.86 15.00 -38.91
C TYR A 175 5.10 14.14 -38.68
N ALA A 176 5.37 13.78 -37.43
CA ALA A 176 6.50 12.95 -37.03
C ALA A 176 6.12 11.92 -35.94
N GLU A 177 4.85 11.54 -35.87
CA GLU A 177 4.33 10.64 -34.84
C GLU A 177 4.85 9.19 -34.98
N GLY A 178 4.93 8.43 -33.89
CA GLY A 178 5.33 7.02 -33.92
C GLY A 178 6.77 6.81 -34.39
N ASN A 179 7.72 7.52 -33.78
CA ASN A 179 9.15 7.40 -34.02
C ASN A 179 9.90 7.22 -32.68
N LYS A 180 11.24 7.29 -32.70
CA LYS A 180 12.13 7.26 -31.53
C LYS A 180 12.79 8.63 -31.31
N LEU A 181 12.14 9.71 -31.70
CA LEU A 181 12.69 11.07 -31.59
C LEU A 181 12.80 11.49 -30.11
N THR A 182 13.85 12.22 -29.79
CA THR A 182 14.23 12.64 -28.43
C THR A 182 14.52 14.14 -28.36
N GLY A 183 15.02 14.63 -27.22
CA GLY A 183 15.41 16.04 -27.05
C GLY A 183 14.22 16.96 -26.78
N THR A 184 14.49 18.26 -26.76
CA THR A 184 13.50 19.30 -26.47
C THR A 184 12.92 19.89 -27.75
N PHE A 185 11.71 20.45 -27.67
CA PHE A 185 11.17 21.25 -28.77
C PHE A 185 12.00 22.53 -28.98
N PRO A 186 12.48 22.82 -30.21
CA PRO A 186 13.29 24.02 -30.48
C PRO A 186 12.46 25.31 -30.35
N PRO A 187 12.79 26.25 -29.44
CA PRO A 187 12.08 27.53 -29.34
C PRO A 187 12.14 28.35 -30.64
N GLU A 188 13.17 28.16 -31.46
CA GLU A 188 13.35 28.80 -32.77
C GLU A 188 12.22 28.49 -33.75
N TYR A 189 11.43 27.43 -33.52
CA TYR A 189 10.24 27.15 -34.34
C TYR A 189 9.13 28.19 -34.14
N GLU A 190 9.30 29.20 -33.27
CA GLU A 190 8.41 30.38 -33.23
C GLU A 190 8.21 31.04 -34.60
N SER A 191 9.15 30.89 -35.53
CA SER A 191 9.08 31.42 -36.90
C SER A 191 8.06 30.70 -37.80
N LEU A 192 7.51 29.55 -37.42
CA LEU A 192 6.58 28.75 -38.22
C LEU A 192 5.15 29.32 -38.21
N PHE A 193 4.99 30.57 -38.65
CA PHE A 193 3.73 31.34 -38.52
C PHE A 193 2.53 30.73 -39.27
N ASN A 194 2.80 29.96 -40.34
CA ASN A 194 1.78 29.33 -41.18
C ASN A 194 1.37 27.93 -40.72
N LEU A 195 1.98 27.42 -39.64
CA LEU A 195 1.74 26.06 -39.15
C LEU A 195 0.28 25.90 -38.70
N ARG A 196 -0.36 24.83 -39.19
CA ARG A 196 -1.76 24.48 -38.92
C ARG A 196 -1.88 23.19 -38.14
N TYR A 197 -1.05 22.20 -38.45
CA TYR A 197 -1.07 20.90 -37.79
C TYR A 197 0.34 20.50 -37.36
N PHE A 198 0.49 20.24 -36.07
CA PHE A 198 1.72 19.73 -35.48
C PHE A 198 1.42 18.43 -34.75
N ARG A 199 1.88 17.29 -35.30
CA ARG A 199 1.67 15.96 -34.70
C ARG A 199 3.00 15.24 -34.50
N VAL A 200 3.35 15.00 -33.24
CA VAL A 200 4.61 14.35 -32.83
C VAL A 200 4.39 13.29 -31.75
N THR A 201 3.18 12.72 -31.76
CA THR A 201 2.69 11.71 -30.80
C THR A 201 3.59 10.48 -30.74
N SER A 202 3.65 9.81 -29.59
CA SER A 202 4.36 8.53 -29.43
C SER A 202 5.83 8.62 -29.82
N ASN A 203 6.56 9.51 -29.14
CA ASN A 203 8.01 9.68 -29.24
C ASN A 203 8.61 9.72 -27.82
N SER A 204 9.84 10.21 -27.69
CA SER A 204 10.54 10.40 -26.41
C SER A 204 11.01 11.86 -26.24
N PHE A 205 10.22 12.82 -26.71
CA PHE A 205 10.49 14.25 -26.51
C PHE A 205 10.43 14.59 -25.02
N SER A 206 11.36 15.42 -24.55
CA SER A 206 11.49 15.84 -23.15
C SER A 206 11.60 17.36 -23.02
N GLY A 207 11.74 17.86 -21.80
CA GLY A 207 11.76 19.30 -21.52
C GLY A 207 10.38 19.95 -21.62
N THR A 208 10.35 21.28 -21.66
CA THR A 208 9.10 22.05 -21.54
C THR A 208 8.49 22.41 -22.87
N LEU A 209 7.16 22.64 -22.89
CA LEU A 209 6.47 23.29 -24.01
C LEU A 209 6.96 24.74 -24.15
N PRO A 210 7.56 25.15 -25.29
CA PRO A 210 8.08 26.51 -25.47
C PRO A 210 6.96 27.55 -25.56
N PRO A 211 6.93 28.59 -24.71
CA PRO A 211 5.94 29.67 -24.81
C PRO A 211 5.96 30.40 -26.16
N ALA A 212 7.13 30.40 -26.83
CA ALA A 212 7.34 31.01 -28.14
C ALA A 212 6.45 30.40 -29.26
N PHE A 213 5.93 29.18 -29.08
CA PHE A 213 4.98 28.57 -30.02
C PHE A 213 3.63 29.29 -30.06
N SER A 214 3.37 30.22 -29.13
CA SER A 214 2.22 31.15 -29.21
C SER A 214 2.15 31.94 -30.53
N SER A 215 3.28 32.10 -31.23
CA SER A 215 3.37 32.74 -32.55
C SER A 215 2.65 31.98 -33.68
N TRP A 216 2.32 30.69 -33.49
CA TRP A 216 1.59 29.87 -34.48
C TRP A 216 0.10 30.22 -34.52
N THR A 217 -0.22 31.44 -34.92
CA THR A 217 -1.59 31.97 -34.88
C THR A 217 -2.55 31.26 -35.83
N SER A 218 -2.05 30.49 -36.81
CA SER A 218 -2.85 29.68 -37.75
C SER A 218 -3.14 28.25 -37.26
N LEU A 219 -2.71 27.88 -36.06
CA LEU A 219 -2.76 26.51 -35.57
C LEU A 219 -4.21 26.01 -35.39
N ILE A 220 -4.47 24.82 -35.93
CA ILE A 220 -5.75 24.11 -35.88
C ILE A 220 -5.64 22.91 -34.92
N GLU A 221 -4.52 22.21 -34.94
CA GLU A 221 -4.27 21.04 -34.10
C GLU A 221 -2.85 21.02 -33.55
N PHE A 222 -2.76 20.79 -32.26
CA PHE A 222 -1.51 20.53 -31.55
C PHE A 222 -1.59 19.18 -30.86
N ASN A 223 -0.75 18.24 -31.30
CA ASN A 223 -0.74 16.88 -30.76
C ASN A 223 0.69 16.42 -30.40
N VAL A 224 0.94 16.32 -29.09
CA VAL A 224 2.22 15.91 -28.49
C VAL A 224 2.05 14.74 -27.52
N ARG A 225 0.97 13.97 -27.66
CA ARG A 225 0.60 12.89 -26.75
C ARG A 225 1.68 11.79 -26.66
N VAL A 226 1.79 11.13 -25.50
CA VAL A 226 2.74 10.02 -25.27
C VAL A 226 4.18 10.46 -25.58
N ASN A 227 4.70 11.32 -24.71
CA ASN A 227 6.09 11.79 -24.70
C ASN A 227 6.55 11.91 -23.22
N GLN A 228 7.67 12.57 -22.97
CA GLN A 228 8.26 12.80 -21.63
C GLN A 228 8.33 14.30 -21.30
N LEU A 229 7.36 15.09 -21.80
CA LEU A 229 7.35 16.55 -21.64
C LEU A 229 7.06 16.94 -20.19
N THR A 230 7.75 17.97 -19.69
CA THR A 230 7.66 18.47 -18.30
C THR A 230 7.28 19.94 -18.25
N GLY A 231 7.15 20.50 -17.05
CA GLY A 231 6.82 21.91 -16.82
C GLY A 231 5.34 22.23 -17.06
N SER A 232 4.98 23.50 -16.94
CA SER A 232 3.59 23.95 -17.01
C SER A 232 3.10 24.22 -18.43
N LEU A 233 1.79 24.10 -18.64
CA LEU A 233 1.11 24.57 -19.85
C LEU A 233 1.32 26.10 -20.03
N PRO A 234 1.92 26.58 -21.14
CA PRO A 234 2.15 28.01 -21.37
C PRO A 234 0.85 28.77 -21.59
N LYS A 235 0.53 29.75 -20.74
CA LYS A 235 -0.67 30.60 -20.87
C LYS A 235 -0.68 31.41 -22.17
N GLU A 236 0.50 31.67 -22.74
CA GLU A 236 0.70 32.37 -24.02
C GLU A 236 0.02 31.62 -25.18
N TYR A 237 -0.20 30.31 -25.07
CA TYR A 237 -0.92 29.52 -26.09
C TYR A 237 -2.38 29.94 -26.26
N SER A 238 -2.93 30.80 -25.38
CA SER A 238 -4.20 31.51 -25.58
C SER A 238 -4.25 32.34 -26.90
N ALA A 239 -3.10 32.59 -27.53
CA ALA A 239 -3.00 33.21 -28.86
C ALA A 239 -3.60 32.36 -30.00
N TRP A 240 -3.71 31.03 -29.86
CA TRP A 240 -4.19 30.12 -30.92
C TRP A 240 -5.72 30.15 -31.09
N ARG A 241 -6.27 31.24 -31.66
CA ARG A 241 -7.73 31.46 -31.76
C ARG A 241 -8.47 30.50 -32.71
N PHE A 242 -7.75 29.85 -33.63
CA PHE A 242 -8.30 28.88 -34.57
C PHE A 242 -8.14 27.42 -34.11
N LEU A 243 -7.56 27.19 -32.94
CA LEU A 243 -7.31 25.85 -32.41
C LEU A 243 -8.63 25.10 -32.22
N LYS A 244 -8.70 23.91 -32.81
CA LYS A 244 -9.83 22.98 -32.68
C LYS A 244 -9.50 21.79 -31.82
N SER A 245 -8.24 21.35 -31.80
CA SER A 245 -7.81 20.17 -31.07
C SER A 245 -6.49 20.44 -30.34
N PHE A 246 -6.52 20.27 -29.02
CA PHE A 246 -5.34 20.35 -28.17
C PHE A 246 -5.17 19.01 -27.46
N ILE A 247 -4.11 18.28 -27.80
CA ILE A 247 -3.84 16.92 -27.33
C ILE A 247 -2.45 16.87 -26.71
N CYS A 248 -2.41 16.78 -25.39
CA CYS A 248 -1.19 16.82 -24.58
C CYS A 248 -1.10 15.68 -23.55
N SER A 249 -1.95 14.67 -23.68
CA SER A 249 -2.06 13.55 -22.73
C SER A 249 -0.81 12.66 -22.65
N ASN A 250 -0.66 11.96 -21.53
CA ASN A 250 0.39 10.96 -21.28
C ASN A 250 1.79 11.59 -21.41
N ASN A 251 2.05 12.59 -20.57
CA ASN A 251 3.32 13.29 -20.41
C ASN A 251 3.60 13.50 -18.91
N ASN A 252 4.59 14.32 -18.57
CA ASN A 252 4.97 14.69 -17.20
C ASN A 252 4.70 16.19 -16.92
N ILE A 253 3.69 16.78 -17.57
CA ILE A 253 3.35 18.20 -17.47
C ILE A 253 2.74 18.50 -16.09
N ASP A 254 3.21 19.57 -15.44
CA ASP A 254 2.80 19.99 -14.11
C ASP A 254 2.16 21.39 -14.12
N GLY A 255 2.03 22.03 -12.95
CA GLY A 255 1.36 23.32 -12.82
C GLY A 255 -0.16 23.22 -12.93
N SER A 256 -0.83 24.34 -13.23
CA SER A 256 -2.30 24.42 -13.31
C SER A 256 -2.80 24.65 -14.72
N LEU A 257 -4.08 24.36 -14.95
CA LEU A 257 -4.77 24.72 -16.20
C LEU A 257 -4.86 26.26 -16.33
N PRO A 258 -4.31 26.88 -17.39
CA PRO A 258 -4.33 28.33 -17.57
C PRO A 258 -5.74 28.87 -17.91
N THR A 259 -6.27 29.77 -17.08
CA THR A 259 -7.58 30.43 -17.31
C THR A 259 -7.67 31.12 -18.67
N GLU A 260 -6.55 31.59 -19.21
CA GLU A 260 -6.41 32.27 -20.49
C GLU A 260 -6.78 31.37 -21.68
N PHE A 261 -6.75 30.04 -21.53
CA PHE A 261 -7.20 29.11 -22.57
C PHE A 261 -8.70 29.20 -22.86
N SER A 262 -9.48 29.89 -22.01
CA SER A 262 -10.84 30.33 -22.33
C SER A 262 -10.94 31.14 -23.63
N ALA A 263 -9.82 31.68 -24.13
CA ALA A 263 -9.72 32.37 -25.42
C ALA A 263 -9.90 31.45 -26.65
N TRP A 264 -9.78 30.13 -26.52
CA TRP A 264 -9.91 29.15 -27.61
C TRP A 264 -11.37 28.90 -28.01
N SER A 265 -12.02 29.91 -28.58
CA SER A 265 -13.45 29.85 -28.95
C SER A 265 -13.78 28.79 -30.02
N SER A 266 -12.77 28.27 -30.72
CA SER A 266 -12.93 27.26 -31.78
C SER A 266 -12.70 25.82 -31.29
N LEU A 267 -12.40 25.63 -30.00
CA LEU A 267 -12.01 24.33 -29.46
C LEU A 267 -13.16 23.33 -29.53
N VAL A 268 -12.86 22.15 -30.08
CA VAL A 268 -13.77 21.01 -30.21
C VAL A 268 -13.32 19.84 -29.35
N HIS A 269 -12.01 19.62 -29.23
CA HIS A 269 -11.42 18.52 -28.49
C HIS A 269 -10.28 19.04 -27.61
N GLY A 270 -10.38 18.82 -26.29
CA GLY A 270 -9.33 19.13 -25.34
C GLY A 270 -8.92 17.89 -24.54
N GLU A 271 -7.65 17.53 -24.60
CA GLU A 271 -7.10 16.37 -23.93
C GLU A 271 -5.77 16.69 -23.25
N VAL A 272 -5.71 16.52 -21.93
CA VAL A 272 -4.50 16.66 -21.10
C VAL A 272 -4.39 15.54 -20.05
N ALA A 273 -5.10 14.43 -20.27
CA ALA A 273 -5.13 13.29 -19.36
C ALA A 273 -3.76 12.63 -19.15
N GLY A 274 -3.52 12.00 -18.00
CA GLY A 274 -2.25 11.29 -17.74
C GLY A 274 -1.05 12.21 -17.62
N ASN A 275 -1.16 13.25 -16.78
CA ASN A 275 -0.12 14.24 -16.49
C ASN A 275 -0.02 14.47 -14.96
N GLN A 276 0.73 15.48 -14.53
CA GLN A 276 0.89 15.90 -13.14
C GLN A 276 0.20 17.24 -12.87
N LEU A 277 -0.88 17.55 -13.59
CA LEU A 277 -1.59 18.83 -13.45
C LEU A 277 -2.21 18.93 -12.06
N THR A 278 -2.14 20.13 -11.49
CA THR A 278 -2.62 20.53 -10.16
C THR A 278 -3.59 21.71 -10.29
N GLY A 279 -4.13 22.20 -9.17
CA GLY A 279 -5.09 23.30 -9.19
C GLY A 279 -6.52 22.84 -9.48
N THR A 280 -7.37 23.74 -9.97
CA THR A 280 -8.80 23.51 -10.18
C THR A 280 -9.18 23.64 -11.66
N LEU A 281 -10.37 23.15 -12.03
CA LEU A 281 -10.94 23.36 -13.36
C LEU A 281 -11.39 24.83 -13.51
N PRO A 282 -10.85 25.60 -14.49
CA PRO A 282 -11.21 27.00 -14.70
C PRO A 282 -12.67 27.19 -15.16
N PRO A 283 -13.56 27.82 -14.37
CA PRO A 283 -14.95 28.05 -14.78
C PRO A 283 -15.09 28.85 -16.09
N GLU A 284 -14.09 29.65 -16.44
CA GLU A 284 -13.99 30.44 -17.68
C GLU A 284 -13.97 29.57 -18.94
N TYR A 285 -13.59 28.29 -18.84
CA TYR A 285 -13.65 27.35 -19.98
C TYR A 285 -15.09 27.08 -20.45
N SER A 286 -16.10 27.52 -19.69
CA SER A 286 -17.49 27.60 -20.17
C SER A 286 -17.66 28.39 -21.48
N SER A 287 -16.67 29.19 -21.91
CA SER A 287 -16.64 29.88 -23.21
C SER A 287 -16.47 28.95 -24.42
N TRP A 288 -16.01 27.71 -24.25
CA TRP A 288 -15.78 26.75 -25.33
C TRP A 288 -17.09 26.15 -25.89
N SER A 289 -17.91 26.98 -26.52
CA SER A 289 -19.25 26.62 -27.00
C SER A 289 -19.29 25.49 -28.06
N LEU A 290 -18.17 25.19 -28.72
CA LEU A 290 -18.05 24.14 -29.73
C LEU A 290 -17.48 22.82 -29.18
N LEU A 291 -17.17 22.76 -27.89
CA LEU A 291 -16.53 21.60 -27.26
C LEU A 291 -17.42 20.36 -27.38
N ARG A 292 -16.80 19.25 -27.80
CA ARG A 292 -17.42 17.94 -27.93
C ARG A 292 -16.83 16.93 -26.96
N SER A 293 -15.55 17.07 -26.63
CA SER A 293 -14.90 16.11 -25.72
C SER A 293 -13.83 16.78 -24.91
N PHE A 294 -13.83 16.46 -23.62
CA PHE A 294 -12.84 16.98 -22.68
C PHE A 294 -12.32 15.87 -21.78
N PHE A 295 -11.03 15.57 -21.94
CA PHE A 295 -10.33 14.48 -21.24
C PHE A 295 -9.25 15.06 -20.34
N ILE A 296 -9.49 15.00 -19.04
CA ILE A 296 -8.65 15.57 -17.98
C ILE A 296 -8.22 14.53 -16.94
N SER A 297 -8.58 13.27 -17.17
CA SER A 297 -8.37 12.16 -16.24
C SER A 297 -6.90 11.91 -15.89
N GLU A 298 -6.64 11.17 -14.82
CA GLU A 298 -5.29 10.76 -14.40
C GLU A 298 -4.35 11.97 -14.22
N ASN A 299 -4.74 12.87 -13.31
CA ASN A 299 -3.99 14.05 -12.90
C ASN A 299 -4.15 14.25 -11.37
N THR A 300 -3.64 15.36 -10.83
CA THR A 300 -3.78 15.73 -9.41
C THR A 300 -4.68 16.95 -9.20
N LEU A 301 -5.65 17.15 -10.10
CA LEU A 301 -6.58 18.28 -10.04
C LEU A 301 -7.53 18.12 -8.86
N HIS A 302 -7.87 19.22 -8.22
CA HIS A 302 -8.76 19.28 -7.06
C HIS A 302 -9.81 20.39 -7.22
N GLY A 303 -10.61 20.61 -6.18
CA GLY A 303 -11.74 21.55 -6.24
C GLY A 303 -12.97 20.90 -6.85
N VAL A 304 -13.93 21.72 -7.29
CA VAL A 304 -15.26 21.25 -7.73
C VAL A 304 -15.38 21.18 -9.24
N LEU A 305 -16.31 20.35 -9.72
CA LEU A 305 -16.75 20.38 -11.11
C LEU A 305 -17.56 21.69 -11.36
N PRO A 306 -17.14 22.57 -12.29
CA PRO A 306 -17.81 23.87 -12.47
C PRO A 306 -19.20 23.74 -13.11
N ALA A 307 -20.26 24.17 -12.39
CA ALA A 307 -21.62 24.20 -12.92
C ALA A 307 -21.77 25.04 -14.22
N SER A 308 -20.89 26.02 -14.44
CA SER A 308 -20.85 26.83 -15.67
C SER A 308 -20.56 26.00 -16.93
N TYR A 309 -19.96 24.82 -16.82
CA TYR A 309 -19.71 23.93 -17.96
C TYR A 309 -21.00 23.36 -18.57
N SER A 310 -22.15 23.57 -17.93
CA SER A 310 -23.48 23.35 -18.54
C SER A 310 -23.68 24.09 -19.87
N SER A 311 -22.87 25.09 -20.20
CA SER A 311 -22.86 25.78 -21.49
C SER A 311 -22.36 24.92 -22.67
N TRP A 312 -21.64 23.82 -22.42
CA TRP A 312 -21.12 22.91 -23.45
C TRP A 312 -22.21 22.00 -24.03
N VAL A 313 -23.23 22.59 -24.66
CA VAL A 313 -24.40 21.88 -25.20
C VAL A 313 -24.10 20.90 -26.35
N SER A 314 -22.88 20.92 -26.88
CA SER A 314 -22.40 19.98 -27.90
C SER A 314 -21.54 18.84 -27.33
N LEU A 315 -21.36 18.77 -26.01
CA LEU A 315 -20.52 17.78 -25.36
C LEU A 315 -21.06 16.36 -25.57
N ASP A 316 -20.15 15.49 -25.97
CA ASP A 316 -20.34 14.07 -26.26
C ASP A 316 -19.63 13.22 -25.18
N ALA A 317 -18.41 13.59 -24.79
CA ALA A 317 -17.64 12.83 -23.81
C ALA A 317 -16.93 13.71 -22.77
N PHE A 318 -17.06 13.35 -21.49
CA PHE A 318 -16.39 14.01 -20.37
C PHE A 318 -15.68 12.99 -19.48
N TRP A 319 -14.35 13.04 -19.46
CA TRP A 319 -13.53 12.14 -18.65
C TRP A 319 -12.69 12.92 -17.65
N ALA A 320 -12.98 12.75 -16.36
CA ALA A 320 -12.33 13.43 -15.25
C ALA A 320 -11.94 12.46 -14.11
N PHE A 321 -11.90 11.16 -14.40
CA PHE A 321 -11.55 10.12 -13.43
C PHE A 321 -10.08 10.20 -12.98
N GLY A 322 -9.73 9.57 -11.86
CA GLY A 322 -8.35 9.52 -11.38
C GLY A 322 -7.79 10.90 -11.06
N ASN A 323 -8.53 11.67 -10.27
CA ASN A 323 -8.17 13.02 -9.82
C ASN A 323 -8.56 13.18 -8.34
N ASN A 324 -8.44 14.39 -7.80
CA ASN A 324 -8.79 14.74 -6.44
C ASN A 324 -10.00 15.69 -6.38
N PHE A 325 -10.96 15.57 -7.31
CA PHE A 325 -12.15 16.42 -7.35
C PHE A 325 -13.04 16.18 -6.12
N THR A 326 -13.57 17.27 -5.57
CA THR A 326 -14.50 17.31 -4.42
C THR A 326 -15.79 18.03 -4.81
N GLY A 327 -16.69 18.22 -3.85
CA GLY A 327 -18.01 18.82 -4.09
C GLY A 327 -18.96 17.84 -4.79
N THR A 328 -20.06 18.35 -5.33
CA THR A 328 -21.13 17.54 -5.88
C THR A 328 -21.07 17.39 -7.39
N LEU A 329 -21.73 16.36 -7.94
CA LEU A 329 -22.08 16.32 -9.35
C LEU A 329 -23.03 17.49 -9.68
N PRO A 330 -22.70 18.41 -10.61
CA PRO A 330 -23.53 19.58 -10.89
C PRO A 330 -24.85 19.22 -11.58
N PRO A 331 -26.03 19.46 -10.97
CA PRO A 331 -27.32 19.18 -11.59
C PRO A 331 -27.53 19.91 -12.93
N GLU A 332 -26.87 21.05 -13.13
CA GLU A 332 -26.90 21.85 -14.36
C GLU A 332 -26.39 21.09 -15.58
N TYR A 333 -25.56 20.06 -15.41
CA TYR A 333 -25.07 19.22 -16.52
C TYR A 333 -26.17 18.42 -17.22
N GLN A 334 -27.41 18.43 -16.70
CA GLN A 334 -28.59 17.96 -17.44
C GLN A 334 -28.73 18.58 -18.85
N SER A 335 -28.12 19.75 -19.10
CA SER A 335 -28.10 20.41 -20.41
C SER A 335 -27.27 19.69 -21.48
N TRP A 336 -26.39 18.75 -21.12
CA TRP A 336 -25.56 18.00 -22.06
C TRP A 336 -26.34 16.89 -22.76
N THR A 337 -27.37 17.23 -23.53
CA THR A 337 -28.29 16.26 -24.14
C THR A 337 -27.67 15.39 -25.24
N LYS A 338 -26.44 15.70 -25.67
CA LYS A 338 -25.66 14.91 -26.64
C LYS A 338 -24.64 13.96 -25.98
N LEU A 339 -24.55 13.96 -24.64
CA LEU A 339 -23.56 13.19 -23.91
C LEU A 339 -23.75 11.69 -24.13
N ARG A 340 -22.67 11.01 -24.51
CA ARG A 340 -22.58 9.56 -24.64
C ARG A 340 -21.72 8.94 -23.55
N GLU A 341 -20.72 9.66 -23.06
CA GLU A 341 -19.83 9.16 -22.02
C GLU A 341 -19.61 10.17 -20.88
N PHE A 342 -19.88 9.71 -19.66
CA PHE A 342 -19.59 10.46 -18.45
C PHE A 342 -18.76 9.60 -17.49
N ARG A 343 -17.50 9.96 -17.28
CA ARG A 343 -16.55 9.18 -16.46
C ARG A 343 -15.85 10.07 -15.44
N VAL A 344 -16.22 9.90 -14.17
CA VAL A 344 -15.73 10.70 -13.03
C VAL A 344 -15.31 9.83 -11.84
N TYR A 345 -15.09 8.54 -12.08
CA TYR A 345 -14.70 7.59 -11.03
C TYR A 345 -13.33 7.91 -10.40
N ASN A 346 -13.01 7.31 -9.26
CA ASN A 346 -11.74 7.50 -8.56
C ASN A 346 -11.45 8.99 -8.28
N ASN A 347 -12.32 9.60 -7.48
CA ASN A 347 -12.27 10.99 -7.02
C ASN A 347 -12.84 11.09 -5.59
N HIS A 348 -13.03 12.29 -5.07
CA HIS A 348 -13.62 12.58 -3.75
C HIS A 348 -14.96 13.32 -3.87
N ILE A 349 -15.73 13.06 -4.93
CA ILE A 349 -17.00 13.71 -5.22
C ILE A 349 -18.06 13.21 -4.23
N ASN A 350 -18.77 14.14 -3.58
CA ASN A 350 -19.82 13.91 -2.60
C ASN A 350 -21.20 14.32 -3.12
N GLY A 351 -22.20 14.41 -2.23
CA GLY A 351 -23.57 14.74 -2.61
C GLY A 351 -24.30 13.53 -3.19
N THR A 352 -25.28 13.77 -4.07
CA THR A 352 -26.15 12.72 -4.64
C THR A 352 -26.02 12.64 -6.15
N LEU A 353 -26.47 11.52 -6.72
CA LEU A 353 -26.71 11.41 -8.16
C LEU A 353 -27.84 12.36 -8.59
N PRO A 354 -27.62 13.35 -9.47
CA PRO A 354 -28.65 14.32 -9.84
C PRO A 354 -29.75 13.69 -10.71
N PRO A 355 -31.03 13.74 -10.31
CA PRO A 355 -32.12 13.16 -11.11
C PRO A 355 -32.25 13.75 -12.52
N GLY A 356 -31.83 15.01 -12.72
CA GLY A 356 -31.83 15.68 -14.01
C GLY A 356 -30.94 15.02 -15.06
N TYR A 357 -29.96 14.19 -14.67
CA TYR A 357 -29.12 13.45 -15.62
C TYR A 357 -29.91 12.40 -16.43
N GLY A 358 -31.17 12.11 -16.07
CA GLY A 358 -32.10 11.38 -16.94
C GLY A 358 -32.29 12.02 -18.32
N ALA A 359 -31.97 13.31 -18.48
CA ALA A 359 -32.01 14.01 -19.77
C ALA A 359 -30.97 13.51 -20.79
N TRP A 360 -29.95 12.76 -20.38
CA TRP A 360 -28.91 12.22 -21.26
C TRP A 360 -29.37 10.97 -22.01
N THR A 361 -30.33 11.11 -22.92
CA THR A 361 -30.97 9.96 -23.61
C THR A 361 -30.02 9.20 -24.56
N ASN A 362 -28.89 9.81 -24.93
CA ASN A 362 -27.84 9.22 -25.77
C ASN A 362 -26.70 8.56 -24.97
N LEU A 363 -26.81 8.54 -23.64
CA LEU A 363 -25.75 8.03 -22.76
C LEU A 363 -25.52 6.54 -23.04
N LEU A 364 -24.28 6.21 -23.37
CA LEU A 364 -23.80 4.84 -23.53
C LEU A 364 -23.16 4.36 -22.24
N ARG A 365 -22.31 5.20 -21.63
CA ARG A 365 -21.47 4.81 -20.50
C ARG A 365 -21.51 5.83 -19.37
N PHE A 366 -21.83 5.33 -18.18
CA PHE A 366 -21.85 6.11 -16.94
C PHE A 366 -20.92 5.47 -15.89
N GLU A 367 -19.87 6.19 -15.48
CA GLU A 367 -18.90 5.71 -14.50
C GLU A 367 -18.67 6.77 -13.41
N CYS A 368 -19.13 6.49 -12.19
CA CYS A 368 -18.94 7.33 -11.01
C CYS A 368 -18.45 6.55 -9.79
N ALA A 369 -17.85 5.37 -10.02
CA ALA A 369 -17.33 4.51 -8.97
C ALA A 369 -16.22 5.18 -8.14
N ASP A 370 -15.88 4.60 -7.00
CA ASP A 370 -14.75 5.04 -6.17
C ASP A 370 -14.83 6.54 -5.83
N ASN A 371 -15.93 6.93 -5.21
CA ASN A 371 -16.22 8.29 -4.76
C ASN A 371 -16.92 8.23 -3.39
N VAL A 372 -17.42 9.37 -2.90
CA VAL A 372 -18.17 9.47 -1.64
C VAL A 372 -19.63 9.90 -1.88
N LEU A 373 -20.21 9.46 -3.00
CA LEU A 373 -21.60 9.76 -3.38
C LEU A 373 -22.58 9.08 -2.41
N THR A 374 -23.64 9.80 -2.06
CA THR A 374 -24.71 9.41 -1.14
C THR A 374 -26.07 9.48 -1.83
N GLY A 375 -27.16 9.18 -1.10
CA GLY A 375 -28.51 9.22 -1.64
C GLY A 375 -28.82 8.02 -2.54
N THR A 376 -29.95 8.09 -3.25
CA THR A 376 -30.50 6.95 -3.98
C THR A 376 -30.11 6.94 -5.45
N LEU A 377 -30.21 5.77 -6.08
CA LEU A 377 -30.22 5.64 -7.54
C LEU A 377 -31.49 6.33 -8.09
N PRO A 378 -31.39 7.35 -8.97
CA PRO A 378 -32.56 8.10 -9.44
C PRO A 378 -33.40 7.30 -10.45
N PRO A 379 -34.71 7.08 -10.22
CA PRO A 379 -35.57 6.37 -11.17
C PRO A 379 -35.61 7.00 -12.56
N SER A 380 -35.41 8.33 -12.66
CA SER A 380 -35.36 9.07 -13.93
C SER A 380 -34.28 8.58 -14.90
N TYR A 381 -33.24 7.89 -14.41
CA TYR A 381 -32.19 7.32 -15.26
C TYR A 381 -32.71 6.17 -16.13
N SER A 382 -33.93 5.67 -15.90
CA SER A 382 -34.65 4.79 -16.84
C SER A 382 -34.76 5.36 -18.26
N SER A 383 -34.58 6.68 -18.40
CA SER A 383 -34.62 7.38 -19.70
C SER A 383 -33.37 7.16 -20.56
N TRP A 384 -32.30 6.57 -20.01
CA TRP A 384 -31.08 6.26 -20.75
C TRP A 384 -31.27 5.06 -21.69
N SER A 385 -31.96 5.27 -22.80
CA SER A 385 -32.33 4.20 -23.74
C SER A 385 -31.13 3.52 -24.42
N ALA A 386 -29.97 4.16 -24.44
CA ALA A 386 -28.76 3.68 -25.11
C ALA A 386 -27.67 3.18 -24.15
N VAL A 387 -27.96 3.05 -22.84
CA VAL A 387 -26.93 2.70 -21.86
C VAL A 387 -26.50 1.23 -21.97
N ASP A 388 -25.20 1.02 -22.15
CA ASP A 388 -24.59 -0.30 -22.26
C ASP A 388 -23.75 -0.68 -21.03
N TYR A 389 -23.28 0.32 -20.29
CA TYR A 389 -22.35 0.18 -19.16
C TYR A 389 -22.64 1.20 -18.07
N VAL A 390 -22.92 0.69 -16.86
CA VAL A 390 -23.08 1.49 -15.64
C VAL A 390 -22.16 0.97 -14.56
N ASN A 391 -21.34 1.87 -14.00
CA ASN A 391 -20.54 1.58 -12.82
C ASN A 391 -20.67 2.69 -11.77
N ALA A 392 -21.35 2.39 -10.68
CA ALA A 392 -21.52 3.25 -9.51
C ALA A 392 -21.07 2.54 -8.22
N SER A 393 -20.13 1.61 -8.33
CA SER A 393 -19.61 0.83 -7.20
C SER A 393 -18.75 1.68 -6.25
N ASN A 394 -18.48 1.15 -5.06
CA ASN A 394 -17.60 1.74 -4.05
C ASN A 394 -17.95 3.21 -3.74
N ASN A 395 -19.18 3.42 -3.28
CA ASN A 395 -19.74 4.70 -2.87
C ASN A 395 -20.57 4.50 -1.58
N MET A 396 -21.33 5.52 -1.17
CA MET A 396 -22.27 5.47 -0.05
C MET A 396 -23.73 5.55 -0.50
N LEU A 397 -24.05 5.06 -1.72
CA LEU A 397 -25.41 5.08 -2.27
C LEU A 397 -26.32 4.18 -1.45
N ASN A 398 -27.53 4.66 -1.16
CA ASN A 398 -28.53 3.96 -0.33
C ASN A 398 -29.88 3.85 -1.06
N GLY A 399 -30.92 3.42 -0.35
CA GLY A 399 -32.24 3.18 -0.94
C GLY A 399 -32.31 1.87 -1.72
N THR A 400 -33.26 1.75 -2.65
CA THR A 400 -33.52 0.51 -3.39
C THR A 400 -33.02 0.58 -4.83
N LEU A 401 -32.88 -0.59 -5.47
CA LEU A 401 -32.70 -0.68 -6.92
C LEU A 401 -34.01 -0.25 -7.63
N PRO A 402 -34.01 0.75 -8.52
CA PRO A 402 -35.23 1.22 -9.20
C PRO A 402 -35.75 0.21 -10.23
N LEU A 403 -37.00 -0.25 -10.09
CA LEU A 403 -37.60 -1.19 -11.04
C LEU A 403 -37.70 -0.61 -12.45
N GLU A 404 -37.75 0.72 -12.57
CA GLU A 404 -37.85 1.45 -13.84
C GLU A 404 -36.64 1.20 -14.74
N TYR A 405 -35.48 0.82 -14.19
CA TYR A 405 -34.29 0.51 -14.99
C TYR A 405 -34.46 -0.75 -15.87
N ARG A 406 -35.58 -1.48 -15.77
CA ARG A 406 -36.01 -2.49 -16.76
C ARG A 406 -35.98 -1.96 -18.20
N SER A 407 -36.10 -0.64 -18.41
CA SER A 407 -36.04 0.01 -19.72
C SER A 407 -34.65 -0.01 -20.38
N TRP A 408 -33.58 -0.32 -19.66
CA TRP A 408 -32.21 -0.38 -20.19
C TRP A 408 -31.99 -1.62 -21.06
N ALA A 409 -32.66 -1.69 -22.20
CA ALA A 409 -32.76 -2.89 -23.02
C ALA A 409 -31.42 -3.41 -23.58
N ILE A 410 -30.40 -2.54 -23.67
CA ILE A 410 -29.09 -2.88 -24.22
C ILE A 410 -27.98 -2.95 -23.16
N ILE A 411 -28.33 -2.87 -21.87
CA ILE A 411 -27.34 -2.95 -20.79
C ILE A 411 -26.58 -4.28 -20.85
N THR A 412 -25.26 -4.18 -20.83
CA THR A 412 -24.37 -5.35 -20.81
C THR A 412 -23.66 -5.49 -19.47
N THR A 413 -23.39 -4.38 -18.78
CA THR A 413 -22.62 -4.37 -17.53
C THR A 413 -23.24 -3.42 -16.53
N ALA A 414 -23.54 -3.94 -15.33
CA ALA A 414 -24.04 -3.17 -14.21
C ALA A 414 -23.23 -3.49 -12.94
N PHE A 415 -22.44 -2.52 -12.48
CA PHE A 415 -21.63 -2.61 -11.27
C PHE A 415 -22.12 -1.61 -10.21
N LEU A 416 -22.64 -2.13 -9.10
CA LEU A 416 -23.19 -1.38 -7.97
C LEU A 416 -22.66 -1.88 -6.61
N PHE A 417 -21.63 -2.73 -6.63
CA PHE A 417 -21.06 -3.34 -5.43
C PHE A 417 -20.44 -2.30 -4.47
N LYS A 418 -20.26 -2.68 -3.19
CA LYS A 418 -19.71 -1.81 -2.13
C LYS A 418 -20.47 -0.49 -2.01
N ASN A 419 -21.76 -0.60 -1.71
CA ASN A 419 -22.63 0.54 -1.41
C ASN A 419 -23.47 0.22 -0.17
N ARG A 420 -24.49 1.06 0.11
CA ARG A 420 -25.48 0.86 1.17
C ARG A 420 -26.88 0.58 0.59
N LEU A 421 -26.96 -0.02 -0.60
CA LEU A 421 -28.23 -0.34 -1.27
C LEU A 421 -28.98 -1.41 -0.46
N SER A 422 -30.30 -1.31 -0.42
CA SER A 422 -31.21 -2.10 0.39
C SER A 422 -32.46 -2.48 -0.40
N GLY A 423 -33.43 -3.17 0.21
CA GLY A 423 -34.61 -3.68 -0.49
C GLY A 423 -34.32 -5.01 -1.19
N THR A 424 -34.99 -5.30 -2.30
CA THR A 424 -34.87 -6.58 -3.03
C THR A 424 -34.29 -6.39 -4.41
N LEU A 425 -33.87 -7.49 -5.03
CA LEU A 425 -33.58 -7.54 -6.47
C LEU A 425 -34.88 -7.39 -7.28
N PRO A 426 -35.01 -6.41 -8.18
CA PRO A 426 -36.21 -6.25 -9.01
C PRO A 426 -36.34 -7.41 -10.03
N PRO A 427 -37.41 -8.22 -10.00
CA PRO A 427 -37.61 -9.27 -11.01
C PRO A 427 -37.65 -8.73 -12.45
N GLU A 428 -38.05 -7.48 -12.63
CA GLU A 428 -38.12 -6.78 -13.91
C GLU A 428 -36.76 -6.64 -14.59
N TYR A 429 -35.64 -6.72 -13.85
CA TYR A 429 -34.31 -6.74 -14.47
C TYR A 429 -34.07 -8.01 -15.31
N GLY A 430 -34.95 -9.02 -15.22
CA GLY A 430 -35.00 -10.12 -16.18
C GLY A 430 -35.09 -9.65 -17.65
N ASP A 431 -35.67 -8.46 -17.89
CA ASP A 431 -35.79 -7.84 -19.22
C ASP A 431 -34.42 -7.42 -19.81
N TRP A 432 -33.33 -7.40 -19.04
CA TRP A 432 -31.97 -7.10 -19.50
C TRP A 432 -31.34 -8.26 -20.29
N ILE A 433 -31.93 -8.58 -21.44
CA ILE A 433 -31.56 -9.76 -22.24
C ILE A 433 -30.12 -9.73 -22.78
N GLN A 434 -29.45 -8.57 -22.82
CA GLN A 434 -28.07 -8.40 -23.28
C GLN A 434 -27.04 -8.44 -22.13
N LEU A 435 -27.49 -8.64 -20.88
CA LEU A 435 -26.63 -8.57 -19.70
C LEU A 435 -25.56 -9.66 -19.70
N LYS A 436 -24.32 -9.22 -19.45
CA LYS A 436 -23.12 -10.04 -19.41
C LYS A 436 -22.48 -10.07 -18.03
N HIS A 437 -22.52 -8.94 -17.33
CA HIS A 437 -21.90 -8.77 -16.03
C HIS A 437 -22.82 -8.02 -15.10
N ILE A 438 -23.13 -8.62 -13.96
CA ILE A 438 -23.78 -7.94 -12.85
C ILE A 438 -23.00 -8.19 -11.57
N ASP A 439 -22.65 -7.11 -10.90
CA ASP A 439 -22.01 -7.15 -9.59
C ASP A 439 -22.67 -6.15 -8.64
N ILE A 440 -23.36 -6.70 -7.65
CA ILE A 440 -24.07 -5.97 -6.60
C ILE A 440 -23.60 -6.40 -5.21
N ALA A 441 -22.40 -7.00 -5.13
CA ALA A 441 -21.84 -7.51 -3.90
C ALA A 441 -21.65 -6.43 -2.83
N THR A 442 -21.58 -6.82 -1.55
CA THR A 442 -21.30 -5.91 -0.43
C THR A 442 -22.31 -4.75 -0.38
N ASN A 443 -23.57 -5.10 -0.13
CA ASN A 443 -24.69 -4.19 0.06
C ASN A 443 -25.60 -4.73 1.19
N TYR A 444 -26.75 -4.12 1.41
CA TYR A 444 -27.80 -4.56 2.35
C TYR A 444 -29.04 -5.10 1.62
N LEU A 445 -28.86 -5.66 0.42
CA LEU A 445 -29.98 -6.22 -0.36
C LEU A 445 -30.49 -7.51 0.28
N SER A 446 -31.79 -7.71 0.25
CA SER A 446 -32.52 -8.78 0.94
C SER A 446 -33.53 -9.44 -0.01
N GLY A 447 -34.34 -10.37 0.51
CA GLY A 447 -35.32 -11.12 -0.29
C GLY A 447 -34.68 -12.28 -1.05
N THR A 448 -35.36 -12.80 -2.06
CA THR A 448 -34.92 -13.98 -2.83
C THR A 448 -34.23 -13.60 -4.13
N LEU A 449 -33.41 -14.51 -4.67
CA LEU A 449 -32.88 -14.39 -6.03
C LEU A 449 -34.05 -14.57 -7.05
N PRO A 450 -34.34 -13.59 -7.94
CA PRO A 450 -35.48 -13.67 -8.86
C PRO A 450 -35.31 -14.73 -9.95
N ARG A 451 -36.27 -15.67 -10.06
CA ARG A 451 -36.26 -16.71 -11.11
C ARG A 451 -36.30 -16.12 -12.53
N GLU A 452 -36.86 -14.91 -12.68
CA GLU A 452 -36.98 -14.17 -13.93
C GLU A 452 -35.59 -13.89 -14.56
N TYR A 453 -34.52 -13.84 -13.76
CA TYR A 453 -33.15 -13.66 -14.27
C TYR A 453 -32.65 -14.84 -15.12
N ALA A 454 -33.36 -15.97 -15.15
CA ALA A 454 -33.13 -17.06 -16.10
C ALA A 454 -33.20 -16.59 -17.59
N GLN A 455 -33.77 -15.42 -17.85
CA GLN A 455 -33.79 -14.84 -19.20
C GLN A 455 -32.41 -14.37 -19.71
N TRP A 456 -31.45 -14.11 -18.82
CA TRP A 456 -30.12 -13.60 -19.20
C TRP A 456 -29.24 -14.68 -19.86
N LYS A 457 -29.40 -14.89 -21.17
CA LYS A 457 -28.66 -15.95 -21.90
C LYS A 457 -27.16 -15.67 -22.06
N PHE A 458 -26.76 -14.41 -21.96
CA PHE A 458 -25.37 -13.98 -22.16
C PHE A 458 -24.63 -13.69 -20.85
N ILE A 459 -25.20 -14.00 -19.69
CA ILE A 459 -24.56 -13.72 -18.40
C ILE A 459 -23.28 -14.55 -18.23
N PHE A 460 -22.15 -13.86 -18.09
CA PHE A 460 -20.84 -14.44 -17.82
C PHE A 460 -20.51 -14.38 -16.34
N ARG A 461 -20.83 -13.26 -15.69
CA ARG A 461 -20.50 -13.01 -14.28
C ARG A 461 -21.74 -12.55 -13.52
N PHE A 462 -22.07 -13.28 -12.46
CA PHE A 462 -23.14 -12.95 -11.53
C PHE A 462 -22.58 -12.94 -10.10
N GLN A 463 -22.52 -11.75 -9.49
CA GLN A 463 -21.97 -11.56 -8.15
C GLN A 463 -22.99 -10.86 -7.24
N VAL A 464 -23.45 -11.57 -6.22
CA VAL A 464 -24.42 -11.08 -5.21
C VAL A 464 -23.91 -11.26 -3.78
N ASN A 465 -22.59 -11.37 -3.64
CA ASN A 465 -21.90 -11.70 -2.40
C ASN A 465 -22.17 -10.69 -1.28
N SER A 466 -22.03 -11.11 -0.02
CA SER A 466 -22.05 -10.22 1.15
C SER A 466 -23.29 -9.32 1.17
N ASN A 467 -24.47 -9.95 1.20
CA ASN A 467 -25.78 -9.31 1.25
C ASN A 467 -26.66 -10.07 2.28
N LEU A 468 -27.97 -9.83 2.27
CA LEU A 468 -28.97 -10.43 3.15
C LEU A 468 -29.97 -11.31 2.37
N PHE A 469 -29.55 -11.91 1.24
CA PHE A 469 -30.43 -12.74 0.43
C PHE A 469 -30.82 -14.03 1.16
N VAL A 470 -32.11 -14.37 1.08
CA VAL A 470 -32.74 -15.55 1.68
C VAL A 470 -33.37 -16.44 0.59
N GLY A 471 -33.98 -17.56 0.99
CA GLY A 471 -34.59 -18.51 0.05
C GLY A 471 -33.55 -19.43 -0.60
N SER A 472 -33.91 -20.11 -1.68
CA SER A 472 -33.04 -21.08 -2.35
C SER A 472 -32.39 -20.54 -3.62
N LEU A 473 -31.31 -21.17 -4.06
CA LEU A 473 -30.77 -21.00 -5.40
C LEU A 473 -31.81 -21.43 -6.44
N ALA A 474 -32.11 -20.58 -7.41
CA ALA A 474 -33.15 -20.79 -8.42
C ALA A 474 -32.71 -21.83 -9.48
N PRO A 475 -33.33 -23.02 -9.57
CA PRO A 475 -32.95 -24.05 -10.56
C PRO A 475 -33.08 -23.58 -12.02
N GLU A 476 -33.90 -22.57 -12.28
CA GLU A 476 -34.11 -21.92 -13.58
C GLU A 476 -32.85 -21.24 -14.13
N TYR A 477 -31.89 -20.88 -13.26
CA TYR A 477 -30.60 -20.33 -13.68
C TYR A 477 -29.74 -21.35 -14.44
N SER A 478 -30.13 -22.63 -14.47
CA SER A 478 -29.58 -23.65 -15.38
C SER A 478 -29.60 -23.21 -16.85
N THR A 479 -30.43 -22.23 -17.23
CA THR A 479 -30.47 -21.72 -18.59
C THR A 479 -29.34 -20.74 -18.95
N TRP A 480 -28.49 -20.33 -18.00
CA TRP A 480 -27.33 -19.46 -18.21
C TRP A 480 -26.17 -20.20 -18.90
N SER A 481 -26.28 -20.37 -20.22
CA SER A 481 -25.30 -21.14 -21.00
C SER A 481 -23.90 -20.51 -21.07
N ALA A 482 -23.77 -19.21 -20.82
CA ALA A 482 -22.51 -18.47 -20.89
C ALA A 482 -21.81 -18.30 -19.53
N MET A 483 -22.37 -18.85 -18.45
CA MET A 483 -21.88 -18.62 -17.09
C MET A 483 -20.40 -19.04 -16.94
N LEU A 484 -19.59 -18.10 -16.45
CA LEU A 484 -18.17 -18.28 -16.17
C LEU A 484 -17.87 -18.14 -14.68
N ASP A 485 -18.51 -17.17 -14.01
CA ASP A 485 -18.17 -16.76 -12.66
C ASP A 485 -19.44 -16.48 -11.85
N PHE A 486 -19.75 -17.40 -10.94
CA PHE A 486 -20.94 -17.36 -10.09
C PHE A 486 -20.53 -17.17 -8.63
N GLY A 487 -21.01 -16.09 -8.00
CA GLY A 487 -20.82 -15.80 -6.59
C GLY A 487 -22.11 -15.41 -5.89
N CYS A 488 -22.44 -16.15 -4.82
CA CYS A 488 -23.54 -15.86 -3.91
C CYS A 488 -23.15 -16.02 -2.44
N ASN A 489 -21.85 -15.91 -2.13
CA ASN A 489 -21.33 -16.15 -0.80
C ASN A 489 -21.74 -15.08 0.22
N GLU A 490 -21.64 -15.41 1.51
CA GLU A 490 -21.97 -14.50 2.63
C GLU A 490 -23.38 -13.93 2.51
N ASN A 491 -24.36 -14.83 2.47
CA ASN A 491 -25.79 -14.52 2.46
C ASN A 491 -26.51 -15.46 3.44
N GLN A 492 -27.84 -15.46 3.42
CA GLN A 492 -28.69 -16.33 4.21
C GLN A 492 -29.44 -17.33 3.30
N LEU A 493 -28.82 -17.73 2.19
CA LEU A 493 -29.41 -18.67 1.24
C LEU A 493 -29.52 -20.06 1.88
N SER A 494 -30.59 -20.76 1.57
CA SER A 494 -30.99 -22.05 2.12
C SER A 494 -31.37 -23.04 1.01
N GLY A 495 -31.82 -24.24 1.36
CA GLY A 495 -32.15 -25.28 0.38
C GLY A 495 -30.90 -25.94 -0.22
N SER A 496 -31.10 -26.77 -1.24
CA SER A 496 -30.04 -27.57 -1.86
C SER A 496 -29.38 -26.92 -3.07
N LEU A 497 -28.13 -27.30 -3.35
CA LEU A 497 -27.46 -26.99 -4.60
C LEU A 497 -28.24 -27.59 -5.80
N PRO A 498 -28.67 -26.81 -6.80
CA PRO A 498 -29.47 -27.34 -7.92
C PRO A 498 -28.64 -28.20 -8.89
N ALA A 499 -28.92 -29.51 -8.95
CA ALA A 499 -28.28 -30.42 -9.91
C ALA A 499 -28.42 -29.98 -11.38
N THR A 500 -29.46 -29.19 -11.69
CA THR A 500 -29.70 -28.63 -13.03
C THR A 500 -28.60 -27.69 -13.50
N TYR A 501 -27.76 -27.11 -12.62
CA TYR A 501 -26.63 -26.26 -13.01
C TYR A 501 -25.51 -27.01 -13.76
N GLN A 502 -25.60 -28.34 -13.89
CA GLN A 502 -24.74 -29.13 -14.79
C GLN A 502 -24.67 -28.57 -16.23
N SER A 503 -25.69 -27.81 -16.65
CA SER A 503 -25.73 -27.16 -17.96
C SER A 503 -24.68 -26.05 -18.15
N TRP A 504 -24.08 -25.51 -17.09
CA TRP A 504 -23.08 -24.43 -17.15
C TRP A 504 -21.71 -24.94 -17.61
N LYS A 505 -21.56 -25.18 -18.91
CA LYS A 505 -20.35 -25.82 -19.49
C LYS A 505 -19.06 -25.01 -19.35
N TYR A 506 -19.16 -23.69 -19.16
CA TYR A 506 -18.02 -22.78 -19.14
C TYR A 506 -17.65 -22.27 -17.75
N VAL A 507 -18.35 -22.74 -16.69
CA VAL A 507 -18.12 -22.24 -15.34
C VAL A 507 -16.67 -22.49 -14.94
N SER A 508 -16.02 -21.43 -14.49
CA SER A 508 -14.64 -21.42 -14.04
C SER A 508 -14.55 -21.15 -12.55
N VAL A 509 -15.48 -20.38 -12.00
CA VAL A 509 -15.55 -20.09 -10.56
C VAL A 509 -16.98 -20.31 -10.08
N PHE A 510 -17.11 -21.11 -9.01
CA PHE A 510 -18.36 -21.32 -8.29
C PHE A 510 -18.13 -21.05 -6.80
N SER A 511 -18.75 -19.98 -6.29
CA SER A 511 -18.64 -19.53 -4.90
C SER A 511 -20.02 -19.42 -4.24
N ALA A 512 -20.24 -20.21 -3.18
CA ALA A 512 -21.48 -20.21 -2.40
C ALA A 512 -21.23 -20.37 -0.89
N TYR A 513 -20.05 -19.98 -0.42
CA TYR A 513 -19.63 -20.14 0.97
C TYR A 513 -20.38 -19.22 1.95
N SER A 514 -20.39 -19.57 3.24
CA SER A 514 -21.06 -18.79 4.31
C SER A 514 -22.53 -18.51 4.00
N ASN A 515 -23.30 -19.59 3.89
CA ASN A 515 -24.76 -19.58 3.72
C ASN A 515 -25.38 -20.65 4.65
N SER A 516 -26.68 -20.90 4.51
CA SER A 516 -27.42 -21.96 5.20
C SER A 516 -27.81 -23.10 4.23
N LEU A 517 -26.97 -23.40 3.24
CA LEU A 517 -27.26 -24.43 2.23
C LEU A 517 -27.22 -25.83 2.85
N ILE A 518 -28.16 -26.68 2.43
CA ILE A 518 -28.37 -28.06 2.93
C ILE A 518 -28.35 -29.06 1.77
N GLY A 519 -28.53 -30.35 2.05
CA GLY A 519 -28.55 -31.40 1.03
C GLY A 519 -27.14 -31.83 0.61
N THR A 520 -27.01 -32.51 -0.53
CA THR A 520 -25.76 -33.13 -0.97
C THR A 520 -25.05 -32.35 -2.08
N LEU A 521 -23.76 -32.62 -2.27
CA LEU A 521 -23.01 -32.16 -3.43
C LEU A 521 -23.52 -32.89 -4.71
N PRO A 522 -24.01 -32.17 -5.74
CA PRO A 522 -24.55 -32.81 -6.95
C PRO A 522 -23.46 -33.47 -7.81
N ALA A 523 -23.51 -34.79 -7.98
CA ALA A 523 -22.52 -35.51 -8.80
C ALA A 523 -22.52 -35.07 -10.28
N GLU A 524 -23.64 -34.49 -10.73
CA GLU A 524 -23.86 -33.91 -12.05
C GLU A 524 -22.91 -32.75 -12.36
N TYR A 525 -22.39 -32.03 -11.34
CA TYR A 525 -21.42 -30.94 -11.55
C TYR A 525 -20.07 -31.43 -12.10
N SER A 526 -19.82 -32.74 -12.12
CA SER A 526 -18.62 -33.36 -12.71
C SER A 526 -18.35 -32.94 -14.16
N VAL A 527 -19.37 -32.48 -14.90
CA VAL A 527 -19.24 -32.02 -16.30
C VAL A 527 -18.57 -30.65 -16.47
N TRP A 528 -18.33 -29.90 -15.38
CA TRP A 528 -17.73 -28.57 -15.40
C TRP A 528 -16.21 -28.60 -15.65
N ASN A 529 -15.82 -28.92 -16.89
CA ASN A 529 -14.42 -29.18 -17.24
C ASN A 529 -13.50 -27.93 -17.22
N MET A 530 -14.07 -26.73 -17.14
CA MET A 530 -13.36 -25.45 -17.09
C MET A 530 -13.22 -24.91 -15.66
N LEU A 531 -13.77 -25.62 -14.67
CA LEU A 531 -13.79 -25.20 -13.27
C LEU A 531 -12.37 -25.10 -12.73
N LYS A 532 -12.05 -23.93 -12.19
CA LYS A 532 -10.79 -23.62 -11.51
C LYS A 532 -11.01 -23.52 -10.01
N ASN A 533 -12.09 -22.89 -9.57
CA ASN A 533 -12.33 -22.64 -8.16
C ASN A 533 -13.72 -23.14 -7.77
N PHE A 534 -13.77 -24.02 -6.78
CA PHE A 534 -15.00 -24.51 -6.16
C PHE A 534 -14.95 -24.25 -4.66
N VAL A 535 -15.77 -23.30 -4.19
CA VAL A 535 -15.66 -22.70 -2.85
C VAL A 535 -17.05 -22.64 -2.21
N ILE A 536 -17.31 -23.53 -1.25
CA ILE A 536 -18.66 -23.74 -0.67
C ILE A 536 -18.63 -23.94 0.85
N GLN A 537 -17.55 -23.50 1.51
CA GLN A 537 -17.36 -23.67 2.94
C GLN A 537 -18.41 -22.98 3.81
N ASN A 538 -18.50 -23.36 5.09
CA ASN A 538 -19.40 -22.77 6.07
C ASN A 538 -20.86 -22.82 5.61
N ASN A 539 -21.36 -24.05 5.46
CA ASN A 539 -22.74 -24.39 5.12
C ASN A 539 -23.17 -25.62 5.94
N SER A 540 -24.33 -26.20 5.64
CA SER A 540 -24.84 -27.43 6.27
C SER A 540 -25.00 -28.57 5.25
N LEU A 541 -24.08 -28.66 4.28
CA LEU A 541 -24.10 -29.69 3.23
C LEU A 541 -23.69 -31.04 3.82
N MET A 542 -24.40 -32.10 3.43
CA MET A 542 -24.24 -33.47 3.91
C MET A 542 -23.95 -34.45 2.76
N GLY A 543 -23.86 -35.75 3.06
CA GLY A 543 -23.53 -36.78 2.07
C GLY A 543 -22.03 -36.89 1.80
N THR A 544 -21.65 -37.53 0.69
CA THR A 544 -20.24 -37.85 0.39
C THR A 544 -19.65 -36.95 -0.68
N LEU A 545 -18.32 -36.82 -0.69
CA LEU A 545 -17.58 -36.21 -1.81
C LEU A 545 -17.76 -37.05 -3.10
N PRO A 546 -18.34 -36.50 -4.19
CA PRO A 546 -18.55 -37.27 -5.42
C PRO A 546 -17.23 -37.59 -6.12
N SER A 547 -16.90 -38.88 -6.28
CA SER A 547 -15.67 -39.30 -6.98
C SER A 547 -15.63 -38.87 -8.45
N SER A 548 -16.79 -38.60 -9.06
CA SER A 548 -16.93 -38.06 -10.42
C SER A 548 -16.32 -36.66 -10.58
N TYR A 549 -16.15 -35.88 -9.51
CA TYR A 549 -15.48 -34.57 -9.59
C TYR A 549 -14.01 -34.65 -10.03
N SER A 550 -13.42 -35.86 -10.03
CA SER A 550 -12.11 -36.13 -10.66
C SER A 550 -12.00 -35.65 -12.12
N GLN A 551 -13.12 -35.42 -12.81
CA GLN A 551 -13.16 -34.87 -14.18
C GLN A 551 -12.74 -33.39 -14.29
N TRP A 552 -12.71 -32.63 -13.19
CA TRP A 552 -12.32 -31.21 -13.16
C TRP A 552 -10.80 -31.01 -13.35
N SER A 553 -10.33 -31.26 -14.57
CA SER A 553 -8.90 -31.21 -14.94
C SER A 553 -8.23 -29.82 -14.84
N HIS A 554 -9.01 -28.76 -14.62
CA HIS A 554 -8.51 -27.38 -14.48
C HIS A 554 -8.57 -26.86 -13.04
N LEU A 555 -9.00 -27.68 -12.09
CA LEU A 555 -9.23 -27.27 -10.71
C LEU A 555 -7.92 -26.83 -10.06
N LYS A 556 -7.97 -25.65 -9.45
CA LYS A 556 -6.90 -25.01 -8.69
C LYS A 556 -7.23 -24.90 -7.21
N VAL A 557 -8.49 -24.60 -6.88
CA VAL A 557 -8.94 -24.39 -5.50
C VAL A 557 -10.18 -25.23 -5.25
N PHE A 558 -10.12 -26.06 -4.22
CA PHE A 558 -11.24 -26.85 -3.72
C PHE A 558 -11.40 -26.59 -2.21
N ASP A 559 -12.49 -25.93 -1.82
CA ASP A 559 -12.77 -25.56 -0.44
C ASP A 559 -14.20 -25.94 -0.04
N VAL A 560 -14.31 -26.91 0.86
CA VAL A 560 -15.58 -27.46 1.36
C VAL A 560 -15.63 -27.55 2.89
N ARG A 561 -14.73 -26.81 3.57
CA ARG A 561 -14.63 -26.84 5.04
C ARG A 561 -15.91 -26.39 5.75
N ASP A 562 -16.03 -26.70 7.03
CA ASP A 562 -17.15 -26.29 7.88
C ASP A 562 -18.50 -26.71 7.25
N ASN A 563 -18.69 -28.00 7.03
CA ASN A 563 -19.91 -28.63 6.53
C ASN A 563 -20.18 -29.95 7.31
N LEU A 564 -21.17 -30.75 6.87
CA LEU A 564 -21.54 -32.05 7.44
C LEU A 564 -21.24 -33.20 6.47
N LEU A 565 -20.20 -33.06 5.63
CA LEU A 565 -19.83 -34.06 4.63
C LEU A 565 -19.22 -35.29 5.31
N SER A 566 -19.53 -36.47 4.81
CA SER A 566 -19.13 -37.76 5.38
C SER A 566 -18.55 -38.70 4.29
N GLY A 567 -18.21 -39.93 4.66
CA GLY A 567 -17.57 -40.89 3.74
C GLY A 567 -16.07 -40.64 3.61
N THR A 568 -15.44 -41.14 2.55
CA THR A 568 -13.98 -41.11 2.39
C THR A 568 -13.51 -40.02 1.43
N LEU A 569 -12.23 -39.64 1.54
CA LEU A 569 -11.54 -38.87 0.51
C LEU A 569 -11.39 -39.72 -0.77
N PRO A 570 -12.00 -39.35 -1.91
CA PRO A 570 -11.95 -40.16 -3.12
C PRO A 570 -10.53 -40.23 -3.71
N PRO A 571 -9.93 -41.43 -3.88
CA PRO A 571 -8.60 -41.55 -4.50
C PRO A 571 -8.51 -40.99 -5.93
N GLN A 572 -9.64 -40.94 -6.63
CA GLN A 572 -9.75 -40.41 -8.00
C GLN A 572 -9.42 -38.92 -8.09
N PHE A 573 -9.49 -38.17 -6.99
CA PHE A 573 -9.12 -36.75 -6.97
C PHE A 573 -7.62 -36.52 -7.22
N GLY A 574 -6.79 -37.56 -7.18
CA GLY A 574 -5.41 -37.50 -7.67
C GLY A 574 -5.28 -37.03 -9.13
N ALA A 575 -6.38 -37.07 -9.91
CA ALA A 575 -6.43 -36.53 -11.28
C ALA A 575 -6.31 -34.99 -11.37
N TRP A 576 -6.52 -34.25 -10.28
CA TRP A 576 -6.44 -32.77 -10.27
C TRP A 576 -5.00 -32.25 -10.23
N THR A 577 -4.26 -32.43 -11.32
CA THR A 577 -2.83 -32.12 -11.37
C THR A 577 -2.48 -30.63 -11.29
N LYS A 578 -3.46 -29.72 -11.48
CA LYS A 578 -3.30 -28.26 -11.37
C LYS A 578 -3.73 -27.69 -10.01
N LEU A 579 -4.05 -28.55 -9.04
CA LEU A 579 -4.57 -28.16 -7.75
C LEU A 579 -3.50 -27.44 -6.93
N THR A 580 -3.85 -26.26 -6.41
CA THR A 580 -2.99 -25.40 -5.59
C THR A 580 -3.45 -25.32 -4.14
N SER A 581 -4.74 -25.53 -3.87
CA SER A 581 -5.30 -25.54 -2.52
C SER A 581 -6.44 -26.55 -2.41
N CYS A 582 -6.41 -27.37 -1.37
CA CYS A 582 -7.44 -28.35 -1.02
C CYS A 582 -7.73 -28.27 0.48
N THR A 583 -8.93 -27.82 0.85
CA THR A 583 -9.37 -27.67 2.25
C THR A 583 -10.71 -28.37 2.47
N VAL A 584 -10.69 -29.38 3.35
CA VAL A 584 -11.86 -30.23 3.70
C VAL A 584 -12.10 -30.28 5.21
N ASP A 585 -11.60 -29.28 5.94
CA ASP A 585 -11.59 -29.26 7.40
C ASP A 585 -13.00 -29.25 8.00
N ARG A 586 -13.15 -29.73 9.24
CA ARG A 586 -14.40 -29.66 10.01
C ARG A 586 -15.59 -30.24 9.25
N ASN A 587 -15.49 -31.53 8.97
CA ASN A 587 -16.52 -32.38 8.39
C ASN A 587 -16.52 -33.74 9.14
N ASP A 588 -17.36 -34.68 8.71
CA ASP A 588 -17.43 -36.06 9.22
C ASP A 588 -16.71 -37.06 8.28
N ILE A 589 -15.66 -36.63 7.58
CA ILE A 589 -14.91 -37.46 6.62
C ILE A 589 -14.10 -38.53 7.37
N ASN A 590 -14.10 -39.76 6.88
CA ASN A 590 -13.39 -40.92 7.42
C ASN A 590 -12.51 -41.61 6.35
N GLY A 591 -12.08 -42.86 6.60
CA GLY A 591 -11.23 -43.61 5.69
C GLY A 591 -9.75 -43.27 5.86
N THR A 592 -8.97 -43.25 4.79
CA THR A 592 -7.52 -42.99 4.81
C THR A 592 -7.11 -41.88 3.85
N LEU A 593 -5.96 -41.25 4.09
CA LEU A 593 -5.33 -40.33 3.13
C LEU A 593 -4.92 -41.10 1.85
N PRO A 594 -5.47 -40.79 0.66
CA PRO A 594 -5.14 -41.52 -0.56
C PRO A 594 -3.72 -41.23 -1.06
N SER A 595 -2.91 -42.26 -1.28
CA SER A 595 -1.54 -42.11 -1.80
C SER A 595 -1.48 -41.53 -3.22
N GLN A 596 -2.58 -41.64 -3.98
CA GLN A 596 -2.76 -41.08 -5.32
C GLN A 596 -2.70 -39.54 -5.34
N TYR A 597 -2.93 -38.87 -4.21
CA TYR A 597 -2.84 -37.41 -4.15
C TYR A 597 -1.41 -36.90 -4.35
N ALA A 598 -0.40 -37.78 -4.26
CA ALA A 598 1.00 -37.46 -4.61
C ALA A 598 1.21 -36.92 -6.04
N GLU A 599 0.20 -37.03 -6.92
CA GLU A 599 0.22 -36.43 -8.26
C GLU A 599 -0.12 -34.93 -8.27
N TRP A 600 -0.55 -34.33 -7.15
CA TRP A 600 -0.75 -32.89 -7.02
C TRP A 600 0.59 -32.17 -6.84
N VAL A 601 1.40 -32.06 -7.88
CA VAL A 601 2.76 -31.48 -7.79
C VAL A 601 2.74 -29.96 -7.51
N ASP A 602 1.66 -29.28 -7.89
CA ASP A 602 1.46 -27.83 -7.74
C ASP A 602 0.72 -27.44 -6.43
N ILE A 603 0.42 -28.41 -5.55
CA ILE A 603 -0.33 -28.16 -4.30
C ILE A 603 0.50 -27.34 -3.31
N SER A 604 -0.03 -26.21 -2.89
CA SER A 604 0.57 -25.36 -1.85
C SER A 604 -0.05 -25.60 -0.49
N ILE A 605 -1.38 -25.77 -0.42
CA ILE A 605 -2.10 -25.95 0.84
C ILE A 605 -2.93 -27.23 0.80
N PHE A 606 -2.69 -28.12 1.76
CA PHE A 606 -3.54 -29.29 1.98
C PHE A 606 -3.98 -29.40 3.44
N SER A 607 -5.28 -29.26 3.67
CA SER A 607 -5.89 -29.23 5.00
C SER A 607 -7.09 -30.19 5.07
N CYS A 608 -7.09 -31.06 6.08
CA CYS A 608 -8.20 -31.97 6.39
C CYS A 608 -8.43 -32.15 7.89
N ALA A 609 -8.10 -31.13 8.68
CA ALA A 609 -8.21 -31.15 10.12
C ALA A 609 -9.65 -31.29 10.61
N LEU A 610 -9.82 -31.76 11.85
CA LEU A 610 -11.12 -31.92 12.52
C LEU A 610 -12.07 -32.81 11.70
N ASN A 611 -11.63 -34.03 11.41
CA ASN A 611 -12.38 -35.09 10.74
C ASN A 611 -12.16 -36.43 11.50
N SER A 612 -12.57 -37.56 10.90
CA SER A 612 -12.34 -38.91 11.42
C SER A 612 -11.42 -39.75 10.51
N ILE A 613 -10.46 -39.12 9.84
CA ILE A 613 -9.54 -39.79 8.90
C ILE A 613 -8.54 -40.65 9.68
N SER A 614 -8.29 -41.87 9.21
CA SER A 614 -7.45 -42.90 9.84
C SER A 614 -6.34 -43.38 8.89
N GLY A 615 -5.57 -44.42 9.27
CA GLY A 615 -4.45 -44.91 8.47
C GLY A 615 -3.20 -44.01 8.56
N THR A 616 -2.25 -44.20 7.65
CA THR A 616 -0.93 -43.52 7.72
C THR A 616 -0.84 -42.31 6.79
N ILE A 617 0.07 -41.38 7.07
CA ILE A 617 0.44 -40.31 6.15
C ILE A 617 1.28 -40.94 5.01
N PRO A 618 0.85 -40.87 3.74
CA PRO A 618 1.58 -41.50 2.64
C PRO A 618 2.95 -40.86 2.42
N ALA A 619 4.02 -41.66 2.43
CA ALA A 619 5.37 -41.17 2.13
C ALA A 619 5.52 -40.59 0.72
N SER A 620 4.63 -40.99 -0.21
CA SER A 620 4.55 -40.46 -1.58
C SER A 620 4.22 -38.96 -1.63
N PHE A 621 3.63 -38.37 -0.58
CA PHE A 621 3.35 -36.94 -0.52
C PHE A 621 4.63 -36.08 -0.53
N GLY A 622 5.80 -36.67 -0.25
CA GLY A 622 7.09 -35.99 -0.46
C GLY A 622 7.38 -35.61 -1.92
N ARG A 623 6.58 -36.08 -2.90
CA ARG A 623 6.63 -35.63 -4.30
C ARG A 623 5.98 -34.25 -4.51
N MET A 624 5.18 -33.77 -3.56
CA MET A 624 4.50 -32.46 -3.61
C MET A 624 5.50 -31.34 -3.24
N THR A 625 6.38 -30.99 -4.16
CA THR A 625 7.51 -30.08 -3.86
C THR A 625 7.08 -28.64 -3.56
N THR A 626 5.89 -28.22 -4.01
CA THR A 626 5.33 -26.87 -3.77
C THR A 626 4.54 -26.77 -2.46
N LEU A 627 4.40 -27.89 -1.72
CA LEU A 627 3.61 -27.97 -0.50
C LEU A 627 4.18 -27.06 0.58
N SER A 628 3.40 -26.04 0.95
CA SER A 628 3.76 -25.04 1.93
C SER A 628 3.05 -25.22 3.26
N GLN A 629 1.80 -25.69 3.23
CA GLN A 629 1.00 -25.91 4.43
C GLN A 629 0.35 -27.30 4.44
N VAL A 630 0.57 -28.01 5.55
CA VAL A 630 -0.11 -29.26 5.91
C VAL A 630 -0.82 -29.08 7.24
N GLU A 631 -2.12 -29.34 7.27
CA GLU A 631 -2.93 -29.29 8.48
C GLU A 631 -3.89 -30.49 8.55
N PHE A 632 -3.47 -31.52 9.28
CA PHE A 632 -4.20 -32.78 9.48
C PHE A 632 -4.56 -33.03 10.96
N SER A 633 -4.55 -32.00 11.79
CA SER A 633 -4.79 -32.12 13.23
C SER A 633 -6.22 -32.58 13.55
N ASN A 634 -6.41 -33.23 14.70
CA ASN A 634 -7.68 -33.80 15.15
C ASN A 634 -8.28 -34.78 14.15
N ASN A 635 -7.57 -35.89 13.95
CA ASN A 635 -8.00 -37.04 13.17
C ASN A 635 -7.62 -38.32 13.95
N ARG A 636 -7.71 -39.48 13.30
CA ARG A 636 -7.29 -40.80 13.82
C ARG A 636 -6.08 -41.36 13.05
N LEU A 637 -5.18 -40.50 12.58
CA LEU A 637 -4.01 -40.90 11.81
C LEU A 637 -3.04 -41.71 12.69
N THR A 638 -2.47 -42.77 12.12
CA THR A 638 -1.58 -43.75 12.78
C THR A 638 -0.25 -43.87 12.02
N GLY A 639 0.68 -44.70 12.50
CA GLY A 639 1.99 -44.89 11.86
C GLY A 639 2.98 -43.75 12.13
N THR A 640 4.04 -43.66 11.33
CA THR A 640 5.13 -42.67 11.50
C THR A 640 4.94 -41.43 10.62
N ILE A 641 5.56 -40.31 11.00
CA ILE A 641 5.66 -39.11 10.14
C ILE A 641 6.72 -39.38 9.06
N PRO A 642 6.37 -39.39 7.76
CA PRO A 642 7.34 -39.67 6.71
C PRO A 642 8.38 -38.55 6.59
N PRO A 643 9.70 -38.85 6.62
CA PRO A 643 10.74 -37.84 6.46
C PRO A 643 10.64 -37.09 5.13
N SER A 644 10.21 -37.76 4.06
CA SER A 644 10.05 -37.18 2.73
C SER A 644 9.06 -36.02 2.69
N VAL A 645 8.02 -36.03 3.52
CA VAL A 645 7.02 -34.95 3.58
C VAL A 645 7.54 -33.77 4.40
N LEU A 646 8.22 -34.05 5.52
CA LEU A 646 8.80 -33.01 6.38
C LEU A 646 9.97 -32.27 5.71
N LEU A 647 10.57 -32.88 4.68
CA LEU A 647 11.66 -32.35 3.85
C LEU A 647 11.18 -31.61 2.58
N CYS A 648 9.87 -31.45 2.35
CA CYS A 648 9.38 -30.67 1.21
C CYS A 648 9.95 -29.23 1.24
N PRO A 649 10.52 -28.73 0.12
CA PRO A 649 11.37 -27.54 0.15
C PRO A 649 10.64 -26.26 0.53
N GLU A 650 9.36 -26.12 0.15
CA GLU A 650 8.54 -24.93 0.41
C GLU A 650 7.71 -25.02 1.71
N LEU A 651 7.86 -26.11 2.49
CA LEU A 651 7.05 -26.38 3.68
C LEU A 651 7.31 -25.36 4.80
N GLN A 652 6.26 -24.64 5.17
CA GLN A 652 6.27 -23.60 6.21
C GLN A 652 5.43 -23.97 7.42
N ILE A 653 4.35 -24.73 7.23
CA ILE A 653 3.40 -25.12 8.28
C ILE A 653 3.20 -26.62 8.21
N PHE A 654 3.49 -27.31 9.30
CA PHE A 654 3.20 -28.74 9.44
C PHE A 654 2.47 -29.01 10.76
N ALA A 655 1.16 -29.22 10.68
CA ALA A 655 0.30 -29.47 11.83
C ALA A 655 -0.40 -30.83 11.70
N VAL A 656 -0.12 -31.72 12.64
CA VAL A 656 -0.66 -33.09 12.74
C VAL A 656 -1.03 -33.44 14.20
N GLY A 657 -1.34 -32.42 15.00
CA GLY A 657 -1.63 -32.58 16.42
C GLY A 657 -2.92 -33.37 16.68
N SER A 658 -3.07 -33.96 17.86
CA SER A 658 -4.26 -34.71 18.30
C SER A 658 -4.63 -35.84 17.32
N ASN A 659 -3.66 -36.73 17.07
CA ASN A 659 -3.80 -37.96 16.28
C ASN A 659 -3.28 -39.18 17.08
N GLU A 660 -3.21 -40.35 16.44
CA GLU A 660 -2.68 -41.61 16.99
C GLU A 660 -1.29 -41.96 16.40
N LEU A 661 -0.48 -40.95 16.04
CA LEU A 661 0.84 -41.16 15.43
C LEU A 661 1.83 -41.77 16.43
N SER A 662 2.78 -42.53 15.88
CA SER A 662 3.74 -43.35 16.62
C SER A 662 5.15 -43.31 16.02
N GLY A 663 6.14 -43.81 16.75
CA GLY A 663 7.53 -43.86 16.31
C GLY A 663 8.30 -42.56 16.61
N THR A 664 9.39 -42.31 15.89
CA THR A 664 10.27 -41.16 16.16
C THR A 664 10.00 -39.99 15.20
N LEU A 665 9.92 -38.76 15.72
CA LEU A 665 9.90 -37.54 14.93
C LEU A 665 11.19 -37.45 14.07
N PRO A 666 11.11 -37.26 12.74
CA PRO A 666 12.30 -37.16 11.89
C PRO A 666 13.25 -36.03 12.35
N PRO A 667 14.57 -36.26 12.39
CA PRO A 667 15.53 -35.29 12.92
C PRO A 667 15.80 -34.09 11.99
N GLU A 668 15.37 -34.19 10.74
CA GLU A 668 15.55 -33.19 9.70
C GLU A 668 14.18 -32.75 9.15
N CYS A 669 14.05 -31.45 8.89
CA CYS A 669 12.89 -30.85 8.26
C CYS A 669 13.32 -29.79 7.24
N SER A 670 12.34 -29.28 6.48
CA SER A 670 12.55 -28.13 5.60
C SER A 670 13.14 -26.93 6.34
N ILE A 671 14.04 -26.21 5.66
CA ILE A 671 14.68 -24.99 6.17
C ILE A 671 13.64 -23.87 6.36
N GLY A 672 12.54 -23.90 5.58
CA GLY A 672 11.47 -22.91 5.64
C GLY A 672 10.43 -23.13 6.75
N LEU A 673 10.54 -24.21 7.55
CA LEU A 673 9.50 -24.62 8.49
C LEU A 673 9.37 -23.65 9.68
N SER A 674 8.24 -22.95 9.73
CA SER A 674 7.92 -21.92 10.73
C SER A 674 7.04 -22.43 11.87
N LEU A 675 6.14 -23.38 11.61
CA LEU A 675 5.32 -24.01 12.64
C LEU A 675 5.34 -25.53 12.51
N LEU A 676 5.64 -26.21 13.60
CA LEU A 676 5.51 -27.65 13.75
C LEU A 676 4.57 -27.98 14.92
N SER A 677 3.39 -28.53 14.63
CA SER A 677 2.44 -28.98 15.65
C SER A 677 2.28 -30.50 15.58
N VAL A 678 2.78 -31.20 16.60
CA VAL A 678 2.67 -32.66 16.76
C VAL A 678 2.07 -33.06 18.11
N GLN A 679 1.53 -32.09 18.84
CA GLN A 679 0.93 -32.27 20.17
C GLN A 679 -0.10 -33.41 20.23
N HIS A 680 -0.30 -33.96 21.42
CA HIS A 680 -1.28 -35.00 21.75
C HIS A 680 -1.14 -36.31 20.96
N ASN A 681 0.04 -36.60 20.41
CA ASN A 681 0.38 -37.91 19.83
C ASN A 681 1.15 -38.76 20.86
N ARG A 682 0.45 -39.50 21.72
CA ARG A 682 1.06 -40.15 22.90
C ARG A 682 2.14 -41.19 22.58
N MET A 683 2.10 -41.79 21.39
CA MET A 683 3.07 -42.81 20.96
C MET A 683 4.22 -42.26 20.12
N LEU A 684 4.23 -40.95 19.85
CA LEU A 684 5.30 -40.26 19.11
C LEU A 684 6.37 -39.80 20.09
N SER A 685 7.63 -40.10 19.79
CA SER A 685 8.80 -39.75 20.61
C SER A 685 9.94 -39.17 19.76
N GLY A 686 11.06 -38.78 20.39
CA GLY A 686 12.24 -38.24 19.69
C GLY A 686 12.58 -36.81 20.10
N SER A 687 13.29 -36.07 19.25
CA SER A 687 13.68 -34.68 19.50
C SER A 687 13.23 -33.75 18.38
N VAL A 688 13.09 -32.46 18.69
CA VAL A 688 12.74 -31.43 17.70
C VAL A 688 13.79 -31.40 16.56
N PRO A 689 13.39 -31.26 15.29
CA PRO A 689 14.30 -31.22 14.15
C PRO A 689 15.37 -30.13 14.27
N ARG A 690 16.59 -30.43 13.81
CA ARG A 690 17.77 -29.56 13.98
C ARG A 690 17.60 -28.18 13.35
N GLN A 691 16.97 -28.11 12.17
CA GLN A 691 16.77 -26.88 11.41
C GLN A 691 15.89 -25.88 12.18
N MET A 692 14.91 -26.35 12.95
CA MET A 692 14.05 -25.48 13.77
C MET A 692 14.78 -24.92 14.99
N LEU A 693 15.74 -25.67 15.56
CA LEU A 693 16.55 -25.20 16.71
C LEU A 693 17.45 -24.00 16.35
N LEU A 694 17.77 -23.85 15.06
CA LEU A 694 18.60 -22.77 14.52
C LEU A 694 17.78 -21.52 14.13
N SER A 695 16.44 -21.58 14.21
CA SER A 695 15.52 -20.52 13.78
C SER A 695 14.86 -19.83 14.99
N PHE A 696 15.05 -18.51 15.12
CA PHE A 696 14.44 -17.69 16.18
C PHE A 696 12.94 -17.42 15.99
N PHE A 697 12.40 -17.72 14.79
CA PHE A 697 11.01 -17.45 14.42
C PHE A 697 10.23 -18.73 14.14
N SER A 698 10.60 -19.85 14.77
CA SER A 698 9.91 -21.12 14.61
C SER A 698 9.16 -21.49 15.90
N VAL A 699 7.91 -21.93 15.75
CA VAL A 699 7.05 -22.39 16.85
C VAL A 699 6.90 -23.89 16.80
N VAL A 700 7.02 -24.53 17.97
CA VAL A 700 6.81 -25.97 18.11
C VAL A 700 5.73 -26.23 19.16
N SER A 701 4.76 -27.07 18.79
CA SER A 701 3.72 -27.55 19.69
C SER A 701 3.80 -29.07 19.86
N ILE A 702 4.25 -29.50 21.04
CA ILE A 702 4.56 -30.92 21.37
C ILE A 702 3.84 -31.41 22.63
N CYS A 703 2.87 -30.65 23.15
CA CYS A 703 2.21 -30.94 24.42
C CYS A 703 1.52 -32.31 24.41
N GLY A 704 1.61 -33.11 25.48
CA GLY A 704 1.02 -34.45 25.51
C GLY A 704 1.65 -35.47 24.55
N THR A 705 2.91 -35.25 24.13
CA THR A 705 3.70 -36.08 23.20
C THR A 705 5.03 -36.40 23.86
N ALA A 706 5.60 -37.59 23.65
CA ALA A 706 6.86 -38.01 24.28
C ALA A 706 8.12 -37.49 23.55
N VAL A 707 8.07 -36.26 23.02
CA VAL A 707 9.17 -35.59 22.33
C VAL A 707 9.97 -34.76 23.34
N ALA A 708 11.27 -34.97 23.41
CA ALA A 708 12.16 -34.31 24.37
C ALA A 708 12.19 -32.79 24.14
N CYS A 709 11.91 -32.03 25.21
CA CYS A 709 12.04 -30.58 25.24
C CYS A 709 13.54 -30.22 25.19
N SER A 710 13.96 -29.50 24.15
CA SER A 710 15.33 -28.95 24.04
C SER A 710 15.48 -27.80 25.03
N SER A 711 16.57 -27.78 25.80
CA SER A 711 16.90 -26.68 26.73
C SER A 711 17.47 -25.44 26.03
N SER A 712 17.39 -25.34 24.70
CA SER A 712 17.88 -24.20 23.93
C SER A 712 16.94 -22.99 24.06
N ALA A 713 17.47 -21.84 24.47
CA ALA A 713 16.74 -20.58 24.67
C ALA A 713 16.14 -19.97 23.38
N THR A 714 16.33 -20.61 22.22
CA THR A 714 15.99 -20.08 20.88
C THR A 714 14.66 -20.58 20.30
N LEU A 715 14.12 -21.70 20.80
CA LEU A 715 12.93 -22.35 20.25
C LEU A 715 11.70 -22.02 21.10
N THR A 716 10.64 -21.48 20.51
CA THR A 716 9.42 -21.14 21.27
C THR A 716 8.43 -22.30 21.27
N GLN A 717 8.14 -22.85 22.45
CA GLN A 717 7.20 -23.94 22.65
C GLN A 717 5.83 -23.45 23.13
N VAL A 718 4.76 -23.97 22.53
CA VAL A 718 3.37 -23.56 22.78
C VAL A 718 2.45 -24.78 22.87
N CYS A 719 1.49 -24.83 23.80
CA CYS A 719 0.38 -25.81 23.75
C CYS A 719 -0.81 -25.20 23.01
N LEU A 720 -1.02 -25.62 21.77
CA LEU A 720 -2.14 -25.12 20.98
C LEU A 720 -3.45 -25.76 21.46
N PRO A 721 -4.56 -25.01 21.57
CA PRO A 721 -5.87 -25.61 21.77
C PRO A 721 -6.13 -26.69 20.74
N THR A 722 -6.70 -27.81 21.18
CA THR A 722 -6.97 -28.96 20.32
C THR A 722 -7.81 -28.57 19.11
N ARG A 723 -8.74 -27.60 19.20
CA ARG A 723 -9.59 -27.18 18.07
C ARG A 723 -9.05 -26.04 17.20
N ILE A 724 -7.78 -25.64 17.35
CA ILE A 724 -7.20 -24.67 16.41
C ILE A 724 -7.18 -25.29 15.01
N ASN A 725 -7.71 -24.55 14.06
CA ASN A 725 -7.53 -24.80 12.64
C ASN A 725 -6.72 -23.62 12.10
N PHE A 726 -5.54 -23.88 11.57
CA PHE A 726 -4.84 -22.92 10.74
C PHE A 726 -5.56 -22.90 9.38
N ALA A 727 -6.72 -22.22 9.32
CA ALA A 727 -7.38 -21.91 8.05
C ALA A 727 -6.32 -21.42 7.05
N PRO A 728 -6.42 -21.69 5.74
CA PRO A 728 -5.39 -21.40 4.75
C PRO A 728 -4.86 -19.97 4.92
N ARG A 729 -3.76 -19.85 5.65
CA ARG A 729 -2.93 -18.65 5.73
C ARG A 729 -1.84 -18.95 4.72
N GLY A 730 -1.43 -17.98 3.94
CA GLY A 730 -0.22 -18.16 3.14
C GLY A 730 0.98 -18.31 4.08
N ARG A 731 1.98 -17.46 3.88
CA ARG A 731 3.13 -17.43 4.79
C ARG A 731 2.72 -16.92 6.16
N MET A 732 2.95 -17.69 7.23
CA MET A 732 2.82 -17.19 8.60
C MET A 732 3.79 -16.01 8.79
N SER A 733 3.24 -14.83 9.06
CA SER A 733 4.06 -13.67 9.38
C SER A 733 4.65 -13.82 10.77
N GLY A 734 5.75 -13.10 11.05
CA GLY A 734 6.29 -13.04 12.42
C GLY A 734 5.25 -12.56 13.45
N ALA A 735 4.27 -11.76 13.03
CA ALA A 735 3.17 -11.31 13.88
C ALA A 735 2.17 -12.43 14.20
N ASP A 736 1.85 -13.30 13.22
CA ASP A 736 1.00 -14.47 13.45
C ASP A 736 1.64 -15.44 14.45
N ILE A 737 2.95 -15.64 14.29
CA ILE A 737 3.77 -16.49 15.16
C ILE A 737 3.80 -15.91 16.58
N LEU A 738 3.98 -14.59 16.71
CA LEU A 738 3.95 -13.91 17.99
C LEU A 738 2.57 -13.97 18.64
N ASP A 739 1.46 -13.73 17.92
CA ASP A 739 0.09 -13.89 18.46
C ASP A 739 -0.13 -15.32 18.97
N LEU A 740 0.32 -16.33 18.22
CA LEU A 740 0.23 -17.74 18.64
C LEU A 740 1.00 -18.02 19.94
N ILE A 741 2.20 -17.45 20.05
CA ILE A 741 3.05 -17.57 21.25
C ILE A 741 2.41 -16.85 22.45
N PHE A 742 1.97 -15.60 22.26
CA PHE A 742 1.39 -14.79 23.33
C PHE A 742 0.07 -15.38 23.83
N ARG A 743 -0.75 -15.92 22.94
CA ARG A 743 -2.10 -16.39 23.26
C ARG A 743 -2.10 -17.76 23.96
N TYR A 744 -1.08 -18.60 23.75
CA TYR A 744 -1.10 -20.01 24.16
C TYR A 744 0.16 -20.49 24.91
N LYS A 745 0.93 -19.57 25.51
CA LYS A 745 2.16 -19.87 26.25
C LYS A 745 1.90 -20.83 27.42
N SER A 746 2.63 -21.94 27.48
CA SER A 746 2.58 -22.92 28.57
C SER A 746 3.96 -23.56 28.78
N GLN A 747 4.37 -23.75 30.04
CA GLN A 747 5.63 -24.41 30.40
C GLN A 747 5.57 -25.93 30.16
N CYS A 748 6.65 -26.50 29.61
CA CYS A 748 6.77 -27.93 29.34
C CYS A 748 6.94 -28.72 30.67
N THR A 749 5.94 -29.50 31.10
CA THR A 749 6.15 -30.54 32.12
C THR A 749 6.39 -31.87 31.42
N SER A 750 7.60 -32.43 31.56
CA SER A 750 7.94 -33.74 30.99
C SER A 750 7.13 -34.85 31.68
N LEU A 751 6.49 -35.72 30.90
CA LEU A 751 5.98 -37.00 31.41
C LEU A 751 7.16 -37.94 31.66
N THR A 752 7.54 -38.12 32.93
CA THR A 752 8.39 -39.24 33.34
C THR A 752 7.55 -40.40 33.86
N SER A 753 7.76 -41.56 33.22
CA SER A 753 7.54 -42.95 33.67
C SER A 753 6.16 -43.38 34.18
N ALA A 754 5.58 -44.35 33.47
CA ALA A 754 4.42 -45.13 33.89
C ALA A 754 4.77 -46.15 35.00
N SER A 755 3.92 -46.28 36.02
CA SER A 755 3.56 -47.58 36.66
C SER A 755 2.29 -47.46 37.53
N THR A 756 1.27 -48.31 37.25
CA THR A 756 0.31 -48.98 38.17
C THR A 756 -0.35 -48.13 39.30
N GLN A 757 -1.67 -47.92 39.42
CA GLN A 757 -2.77 -48.87 39.51
C GLN A 757 -4.11 -48.11 39.55
N ILE A 758 -5.18 -48.84 39.24
CA ILE A 758 -6.60 -48.47 39.26
C ILE A 758 -7.09 -48.33 40.71
N ILE A 759 -7.70 -47.21 41.10
CA ILE A 759 -8.88 -47.16 41.99
C ILE A 759 -9.78 -45.97 41.57
N LEU A 760 -11.00 -46.28 41.13
CA LEU A 760 -12.14 -45.35 41.17
C LEU A 760 -12.42 -44.96 42.63
N SER A 761 -12.38 -43.68 42.99
CA SER A 761 -13.41 -43.09 43.86
C SER A 761 -13.39 -41.56 43.86
N THR A 762 -14.53 -40.99 43.46
CA THR A 762 -15.20 -39.81 44.04
C THR A 762 -14.36 -38.80 44.82
N ARG A 763 -13.96 -37.70 44.16
CA ARG A 763 -13.93 -36.37 44.81
C ARG A 763 -13.93 -35.22 43.79
N THR A 764 -15.02 -35.10 43.04
CA THR A 764 -15.45 -33.80 42.51
C THR A 764 -15.75 -32.86 43.69
N ARG A 765 -15.39 -31.58 43.54
CA ARG A 765 -15.75 -30.38 44.37
C ARG A 765 -14.79 -29.78 45.41
N ARG A 766 -13.50 -30.13 45.52
CA ARG A 766 -12.59 -29.33 46.41
C ARG A 766 -11.22 -28.91 45.88
N ALA A 767 -10.87 -29.22 44.63
CA ALA A 767 -9.61 -28.74 44.03
C ALA A 767 -9.74 -27.39 43.28
N ILE A 768 -10.95 -26.81 43.18
CA ILE A 768 -11.20 -25.53 42.49
C ILE A 768 -10.98 -24.31 43.40
N GLU A 769 -10.67 -24.50 44.68
CA GLU A 769 -10.40 -23.39 45.63
C GLU A 769 -8.93 -23.23 46.04
N ALA A 770 -8.03 -24.13 45.62
CA ALA A 770 -6.61 -24.07 46.00
C ALA A 770 -5.66 -23.50 44.92
N GLU A 771 -6.13 -23.32 43.69
CA GLU A 771 -5.31 -22.82 42.56
C GLU A 771 -5.49 -21.30 42.34
N LYS A 772 -5.91 -20.57 43.39
CA LYS A 772 -6.19 -19.12 43.34
C LYS A 772 -5.09 -18.25 43.96
N ASN A 773 -4.05 -18.84 44.56
CA ASN A 773 -3.06 -18.10 45.36
C ASN A 773 -1.62 -18.07 44.82
N THR A 774 -1.36 -18.49 43.57
CA THR A 774 -0.03 -18.42 42.95
C THR A 774 0.03 -17.37 41.82
N GLN A 775 -0.62 -16.22 42.03
CA GLN A 775 -0.78 -15.16 41.02
C GLN A 775 -0.01 -13.86 41.29
N THR A 776 0.92 -13.85 42.25
CA THR A 776 1.70 -12.65 42.62
C THR A 776 3.09 -12.60 41.94
N GLY A 777 3.65 -13.74 41.51
CA GLY A 777 4.96 -13.78 40.83
C GLY A 777 4.94 -13.52 39.32
N ALA A 778 3.80 -13.72 38.65
CA ALA A 778 3.68 -13.56 37.19
C ALA A 778 3.52 -12.10 36.73
N VAL A 779 3.13 -11.21 37.65
CA VAL A 779 2.85 -9.79 37.34
C VAL A 779 4.14 -8.96 37.15
N ALA A 780 5.25 -9.42 37.72
CA ALA A 780 6.56 -8.76 37.65
C ALA A 780 7.28 -8.92 36.30
N SER A 781 7.25 -10.11 35.67
CA SER A 781 7.97 -10.32 34.39
C SER A 781 7.38 -9.53 33.22
N ASP A 782 6.09 -9.19 33.30
CA ASP A 782 5.38 -8.44 32.27
C ASP A 782 5.76 -6.95 32.27
N LEU A 783 6.10 -6.39 33.43
CA LEU A 783 6.52 -4.98 33.56
C LEU A 783 7.91 -4.73 32.97
N VAL A 784 8.84 -5.67 33.11
CA VAL A 784 10.21 -5.62 32.57
C VAL A 784 10.19 -5.70 31.05
N THR A 785 9.36 -6.56 30.48
CA THR A 785 9.22 -6.67 29.03
C THR A 785 8.74 -5.34 28.44
N ILE A 786 7.79 -4.66 29.09
CA ILE A 786 7.28 -3.35 28.69
C ILE A 786 8.31 -2.23 28.93
N THR A 787 9.09 -2.28 30.01
CA THR A 787 10.14 -1.30 30.34
C THR A 787 11.33 -1.38 29.37
N VAL A 788 11.73 -2.59 29.00
CA VAL A 788 12.78 -2.84 28.00
C VAL A 788 12.27 -2.47 26.61
N PHE A 789 11.05 -2.87 26.21
CA PHE A 789 10.47 -2.51 24.91
C PHE A 789 10.30 -0.99 24.75
N SER A 790 9.78 -0.29 25.77
CA SER A 790 9.57 1.17 25.74
C SER A 790 10.87 1.97 25.63
N SER A 791 11.99 1.40 26.10
CA SER A 791 13.32 2.01 26.04
C SER A 791 13.98 1.86 24.66
N PHE A 792 13.68 0.79 23.93
CA PHE A 792 14.16 0.57 22.56
C PHE A 792 13.36 1.32 21.49
N VAL A 793 12.09 1.68 21.78
CA VAL A 793 11.18 2.27 20.79
C VAL A 793 11.00 3.80 20.94
N GLY A 794 11.89 4.47 21.67
CA GLY A 794 11.76 5.90 22.02
C GLY A 794 11.81 6.91 20.87
N GLY A 795 10.63 7.23 20.33
CA GLY A 795 10.25 8.52 19.78
C GLY A 795 8.79 8.83 20.13
N GLY A 796 8.50 9.18 21.40
CA GLY A 796 7.14 9.55 21.85
C GLY A 796 7.08 9.82 23.36
N ALA A 797 6.24 10.77 23.79
CA ALA A 797 6.25 11.36 25.14
C ALA A 797 5.56 10.49 26.22
N PHE A 798 5.02 9.33 25.84
CA PHE A 798 4.14 8.51 26.65
C PHE A 798 4.81 7.84 27.87
N SER A 799 6.08 7.47 27.74
CA SER A 799 6.88 6.77 28.78
C SER A 799 7.36 7.67 29.92
N ARG A 800 7.15 9.00 29.85
CA ARG A 800 7.82 9.97 30.73
C ARG A 800 7.07 10.31 32.02
N GLY A 801 5.86 9.77 32.22
CA GLY A 801 5.05 10.01 33.41
C GLY A 801 4.24 8.80 33.90
N ALA A 802 3.87 7.84 33.05
CA ALA A 802 3.08 6.68 33.45
C ALA A 802 3.89 5.64 34.25
N MET A 803 5.13 5.37 33.82
CA MET A 803 6.01 4.36 34.41
C MET A 803 6.35 4.59 35.89
N ALA A 804 6.56 5.83 36.31
CA ALA A 804 6.85 6.15 37.72
C ALA A 804 5.69 5.72 38.65
N SER A 805 4.45 5.74 38.15
CA SER A 805 3.26 5.28 38.88
C SER A 805 3.21 3.77 39.05
N LEU A 806 3.49 3.04 37.97
CA LEU A 806 3.54 1.58 37.98
C LEU A 806 4.65 1.10 38.92
N GLN A 807 5.80 1.77 38.93
CA GLN A 807 6.91 1.47 39.83
C GLN A 807 6.59 1.77 41.30
N ARG A 808 5.92 2.89 41.60
CA ARG A 808 5.43 3.15 42.97
C ARG A 808 4.44 2.07 43.42
N SER A 809 3.52 1.68 42.54
CA SER A 809 2.50 0.67 42.85
C SER A 809 3.10 -0.73 43.03
N GLY A 810 4.11 -1.09 42.24
CA GLY A 810 4.88 -2.34 42.39
C GLY A 810 5.64 -2.41 43.73
N ALA A 811 6.31 -1.33 44.12
CA ALA A 811 6.98 -1.22 45.42
C ALA A 811 6.02 -1.40 46.60
N VAL A 812 4.80 -0.83 46.50
CA VAL A 812 3.74 -0.99 47.51
C VAL A 812 3.21 -2.42 47.58
N LEU A 813 2.95 -3.05 46.44
CA LEU A 813 2.51 -4.45 46.37
C LEU A 813 3.53 -5.41 46.99
N ARG A 814 4.82 -5.12 46.82
CA ARG A 814 5.90 -5.93 47.39
C ARG A 814 5.99 -5.79 48.92
N LEU A 815 5.92 -4.57 49.44
CA LEU A 815 5.85 -4.34 50.88
C LEU A 815 4.60 -4.98 51.50
N ALA A 816 3.48 -4.99 50.77
CA ALA A 816 2.26 -5.67 51.21
C ALA A 816 2.42 -7.21 51.20
N ALA A 817 3.12 -7.78 50.23
CA ALA A 817 3.42 -9.22 50.18
C ALA A 817 4.31 -9.69 51.34
N ILE A 818 5.21 -8.84 51.85
CA ILE A 818 6.06 -9.12 53.02
C ILE A 818 5.25 -9.08 54.34
N CYS A 819 4.07 -8.47 54.34
CA CYS A 819 3.19 -8.32 55.50
C CYS A 819 2.14 -9.45 55.66
N ASP A 820 1.95 -10.34 54.67
CA ASP A 820 0.90 -11.39 54.72
C ASP A 820 1.41 -12.72 55.33
N PRO A 821 0.96 -13.13 56.54
CA PRO A 821 1.39 -14.37 57.18
C PRO A 821 0.77 -15.65 56.59
N SER A 822 -0.20 -15.57 55.67
CA SER A 822 -0.86 -16.74 55.07
C SER A 822 -0.12 -17.36 53.87
N ALA A 823 0.96 -16.73 53.41
CA ALA A 823 1.85 -17.24 52.37
C ALA A 823 2.91 -18.24 52.88
N LEU A 824 3.00 -18.47 54.20
CA LEU A 824 3.94 -19.42 54.82
C LEU A 824 3.20 -20.74 55.17
N ALA A 825 3.18 -21.67 54.21
CA ALA A 825 2.81 -23.07 54.49
C ALA A 825 3.99 -23.83 55.15
N PRO A 826 3.76 -24.86 55.98
CA PRO A 826 4.77 -25.38 56.92
C PRO A 826 5.87 -26.29 56.33
N ASP A 827 5.93 -26.49 55.01
CA ASP A 827 6.77 -27.54 54.39
C ASP A 827 8.01 -27.00 53.65
N PHE A 828 8.49 -25.79 53.98
CA PHE A 828 9.77 -25.27 53.48
C PHE A 828 10.72 -24.95 54.64
N GLU A 829 11.47 -25.94 55.10
CA GLU A 829 12.79 -25.72 55.68
C GLU A 829 13.77 -25.37 54.54
N ASP A 830 13.85 -24.08 54.15
CA ASP A 830 15.07 -23.34 53.73
C ASP A 830 14.73 -21.95 53.12
N ASP A 831 15.24 -20.89 53.75
CA ASP A 831 15.81 -19.65 53.16
C ASP A 831 15.17 -18.95 51.93
N SER A 832 13.86 -18.80 51.79
CA SER A 832 13.30 -18.10 50.60
C SER A 832 12.20 -17.06 50.83
N VAL A 833 12.46 -16.10 51.73
CA VAL A 833 11.95 -14.73 51.48
C VAL A 833 12.88 -14.13 50.42
N GLN A 834 12.39 -13.87 49.21
CA GLN A 834 13.21 -13.25 48.15
C GLN A 834 13.85 -11.95 48.69
N PRO A 835 15.19 -11.79 48.60
CA PRO A 835 15.87 -10.61 49.13
C PRO A 835 15.31 -9.32 48.50
N LEU A 836 15.22 -8.24 49.30
CA LEU A 836 14.83 -6.92 48.79
C LEU A 836 15.68 -6.58 47.55
N PHE A 837 15.05 -6.06 46.48
CA PHE A 837 15.70 -5.81 45.18
C PHE A 837 16.17 -7.01 44.33
N ALA A 838 15.88 -8.27 44.72
CA ALA A 838 16.22 -9.45 43.91
C ALA A 838 15.35 -9.69 42.66
N ASN A 839 14.30 -8.88 42.46
CA ASN A 839 13.38 -9.01 41.34
C ASN A 839 13.85 -8.18 40.13
N LEU A 840 13.56 -8.67 38.92
CA LEU A 840 13.94 -8.06 37.64
C LEU A 840 13.38 -6.64 37.45
N ASP A 841 12.31 -6.26 38.15
CA ASP A 841 11.69 -4.92 38.07
C ASP A 841 12.60 -3.79 38.58
N GLU A 842 13.44 -4.08 39.57
CA GLU A 842 14.28 -3.10 40.26
C GLU A 842 15.78 -3.38 40.01
N ASN A 843 16.12 -4.63 39.72
CA ASN A 843 17.43 -5.10 39.29
C ASN A 843 17.29 -5.95 38.01
N PRO A 844 17.25 -5.32 36.81
CA PRO A 844 16.93 -5.98 35.54
C PRO A 844 17.98 -7.00 35.08
N LEU A 845 19.16 -7.00 35.69
CA LEU A 845 20.17 -8.04 35.45
C LEU A 845 20.09 -9.17 36.48
N GLY A 846 19.34 -9.01 37.57
CA GLY A 846 19.24 -9.97 38.67
C GLY A 846 20.57 -10.24 39.36
N VAL A 847 21.55 -9.34 39.21
CA VAL A 847 22.92 -9.55 39.69
C VAL A 847 23.09 -8.90 41.06
N ALA A 848 23.52 -9.68 42.05
CA ALA A 848 23.98 -9.18 43.34
C ALA A 848 25.40 -8.62 43.22
N LEU A 849 25.68 -7.51 43.90
CA LEU A 849 27.02 -6.94 44.01
C LEU A 849 27.60 -7.31 45.39
N PRO A 850 28.73 -8.05 45.47
CA PRO A 850 29.26 -8.49 46.76
C PRO A 850 29.75 -7.30 47.59
N ILE A 851 29.09 -7.03 48.72
CA ILE A 851 29.34 -5.86 49.59
C ILE A 851 29.29 -6.20 51.09
N ASP A 852 29.98 -7.25 51.52
CA ASP A 852 30.17 -7.63 52.94
C ASP A 852 28.88 -7.58 53.80
N SER A 853 27.71 -7.79 53.18
CA SER A 853 26.38 -7.77 53.79
C SER A 853 25.41 -8.52 52.86
N PRO A 854 25.11 -9.81 53.14
CA PRO A 854 24.44 -10.72 52.22
C PRO A 854 22.99 -10.33 51.88
N THR A 855 22.33 -9.57 52.75
CA THR A 855 20.95 -9.07 52.58
C THR A 855 20.88 -7.83 51.68
N LEU A 856 21.97 -7.06 51.59
CA LEU A 856 22.04 -5.79 50.84
C LEU A 856 22.68 -5.92 49.45
N GLU A 857 23.28 -7.07 49.11
CA GLU A 857 24.00 -7.28 47.84
C GLU A 857 23.12 -7.06 46.61
N TYR A 858 21.85 -7.45 46.68
CA TYR A 858 20.87 -7.23 45.62
C TYR A 858 20.46 -5.76 45.48
N GLY A 859 20.41 -5.01 46.59
CA GLY A 859 20.22 -3.56 46.59
C GLY A 859 21.42 -2.81 45.98
N ALA A 860 22.65 -3.24 46.29
CA ALA A 860 23.85 -2.72 45.65
C ALA A 860 23.90 -3.03 44.15
N GLY A 861 23.48 -4.24 43.77
CA GLY A 861 23.27 -4.63 42.38
C GLY A 861 22.29 -3.71 41.65
N ALA A 862 21.09 -3.49 42.21
CA ALA A 862 20.08 -2.60 41.65
C ALA A 862 20.62 -1.17 41.46
N ALA A 863 21.30 -0.60 42.46
CA ALA A 863 21.82 0.77 42.39
C ALA A 863 22.87 0.97 41.28
N VAL A 864 23.78 0.00 41.11
CA VAL A 864 24.94 0.07 40.18
C VAL A 864 24.57 -0.38 38.77
N PHE A 865 23.92 -1.53 38.62
CA PHE A 865 23.65 -2.11 37.31
C PHE A 865 22.57 -1.36 36.53
N ASN A 866 21.62 -0.71 37.21
CA ASN A 866 20.70 0.23 36.56
C ASN A 866 21.44 1.41 35.91
N ALA A 867 22.47 1.96 36.59
CA ALA A 867 23.26 3.06 36.05
C ALA A 867 24.14 2.61 34.88
N MET A 868 24.70 1.39 34.94
CA MET A 868 25.43 0.79 33.82
C MET A 868 24.52 0.58 32.61
N LEU A 869 23.30 0.07 32.81
CA LEU A 869 22.33 -0.14 31.75
C LEU A 869 21.99 1.17 31.01
N VAL A 870 21.72 2.25 31.75
CA VAL A 870 21.51 3.58 31.16
C VAL A 870 22.72 4.03 30.33
N CYS A 871 23.94 3.85 30.84
CA CYS A 871 25.17 4.22 30.15
C CYS A 871 25.41 3.38 28.88
N CYS A 872 25.23 2.07 28.94
CA CYS A 872 25.44 1.13 27.82
C CYS A 872 24.45 1.39 26.69
N VAL A 873 23.16 1.53 27.00
CA VAL A 873 22.14 1.87 26.00
C VAL A 873 22.45 3.25 25.39
N GLY A 874 22.88 4.21 26.20
CA GLY A 874 23.32 5.52 25.72
C GLY A 874 24.50 5.46 24.74
N ALA A 875 25.51 4.64 25.03
CA ALA A 875 26.67 4.45 24.16
C ALA A 875 26.29 3.80 22.82
N VAL A 876 25.39 2.81 22.83
CA VAL A 876 24.88 2.14 21.62
C VAL A 876 24.10 3.12 20.75
N LEU A 877 23.18 3.89 21.34
CA LEU A 877 22.39 4.90 20.63
C LEU A 877 23.28 6.00 20.03
N HIS A 878 24.29 6.44 20.77
CA HIS A 878 25.27 7.41 20.29
C HIS A 878 26.07 6.86 19.10
N SER A 879 26.52 5.61 19.17
CA SER A 879 27.27 4.93 18.11
C SER A 879 26.44 4.76 16.84
N LEU A 880 25.16 4.40 16.96
CA LEU A 880 24.22 4.28 15.85
C LEU A 880 24.00 5.61 15.12
N HIS A 881 23.95 6.73 15.83
CA HIS A 881 23.82 8.03 15.20
C HIS A 881 25.11 8.50 14.54
N VAL A 882 26.27 8.23 15.13
CA VAL A 882 27.57 8.49 14.48
C VAL A 882 27.67 7.67 13.17
N ALA A 883 27.23 6.41 13.20
CA ALA A 883 27.13 5.58 12.00
C ALA A 883 26.17 6.16 10.95
N LYS A 884 24.97 6.60 11.36
CA LYS A 884 23.97 7.23 10.47
C LYS A 884 24.52 8.51 9.80
N LEU A 885 25.23 9.36 10.53
CA LEU A 885 25.87 10.56 9.98
C LEU A 885 26.99 10.21 8.98
N SER A 886 27.80 9.20 9.28
CA SER A 886 28.84 8.70 8.35
C SER A 886 28.25 8.11 7.07
N ILE A 887 27.16 7.35 7.19
CA ILE A 887 26.47 6.70 6.06
C ILE A 887 25.70 7.71 5.19
N SER A 888 25.15 8.78 5.78
CA SER A 888 24.46 9.84 5.03
C SER A 888 25.38 10.62 4.08
N ARG A 889 26.71 10.50 4.23
CA ARG A 889 27.73 11.18 3.42
C ARG A 889 28.33 10.30 2.32
N SER A 890 27.97 9.01 2.23
CA SER A 890 28.48 8.07 1.20
C SER A 890 27.45 7.77 0.10
N ARG A 891 27.92 7.51 -1.13
CA ARG A 891 27.07 7.15 -2.29
C ARG A 891 26.71 5.66 -2.25
N LEU A 892 25.71 5.28 -1.46
CA LEU A 892 25.20 3.90 -1.39
C LEU A 892 23.94 3.68 -2.26
N PRO A 893 23.68 2.44 -2.71
CA PRO A 893 22.48 2.08 -3.47
C PRO A 893 21.19 2.33 -2.67
N ARG A 894 20.10 2.68 -3.39
CA ARG A 894 18.82 3.16 -2.83
C ARG A 894 18.16 2.19 -1.83
N SER A 895 18.42 0.89 -1.94
CA SER A 895 17.94 -0.15 -1.03
C SER A 895 18.60 -0.10 0.35
N LEU A 896 19.92 0.12 0.42
CA LEU A 896 20.64 0.28 1.70
C LEU A 896 20.30 1.62 2.37
N MET A 897 20.13 2.68 1.59
CA MET A 897 19.67 3.98 2.10
C MET A 897 18.25 3.91 2.69
N ARG A 898 17.39 3.01 2.21
CA ARG A 898 16.06 2.75 2.81
C ARG A 898 16.15 2.10 4.19
N ILE A 899 17.11 1.19 4.40
CA ILE A 899 17.36 0.57 5.71
C ILE A 899 17.92 1.62 6.71
N VAL A 900 18.81 2.49 6.25
CA VAL A 900 19.42 3.56 7.08
C VAL A 900 18.42 4.66 7.45
N THR A 901 17.39 4.88 6.61
CA THR A 901 16.30 5.85 6.87
C THR A 901 15.18 5.29 7.75
N LEU A 902 15.08 3.96 7.89
CA LEU A 902 14.20 3.30 8.86
C LEU A 902 14.73 3.39 10.31
N LEU A 903 16.01 3.72 10.52
CA LEU A 903 16.52 4.07 11.84
C LEU A 903 15.89 5.41 12.28
N PRO A 904 15.14 5.47 13.40
CA PRO A 904 14.38 6.65 13.79
C PRO A 904 15.28 7.88 13.95
N SER A 905 14.76 9.05 13.54
CA SER A 905 15.41 10.37 13.68
C SER A 905 15.67 10.77 15.13
N SER A 906 15.00 10.12 16.09
CA SER A 906 15.04 10.38 17.53
C SER A 906 16.23 9.74 18.26
N SER A 907 17.24 9.25 17.54
CA SER A 907 18.39 8.54 18.09
C SER A 907 19.39 9.48 18.81
N PHE A 908 18.93 10.46 19.60
CA PHE A 908 19.72 11.34 20.49
C PHE A 908 18.83 11.82 21.67
N PRO A 909 19.38 12.36 22.78
CA PRO A 909 19.17 12.08 24.22
C PRO A 909 17.75 12.02 24.84
N GLY A 910 16.69 12.23 24.07
CA GLY A 910 15.31 12.10 24.55
C GLY A 910 14.92 10.69 24.97
N SER A 911 15.41 9.64 24.30
CA SER A 911 15.20 8.24 24.71
C SER A 911 16.00 7.87 25.96
N LEU A 912 17.22 8.42 26.10
CA LEU A 912 18.03 8.33 27.31
C LEU A 912 17.34 8.97 28.52
N SER A 913 16.69 10.13 28.33
CA SER A 913 15.94 10.80 29.40
C SER A 913 14.75 9.98 29.91
N THR A 914 14.15 9.17 29.02
CA THR A 914 13.10 8.21 29.37
C THR A 914 13.67 7.06 30.20
N LEU A 915 14.68 6.35 29.70
CA LEU A 915 15.30 5.23 30.42
C LEU A 915 15.89 5.67 31.77
N PHE A 916 16.51 6.85 31.81
CA PHE A 916 17.00 7.47 33.03
C PHE A 916 15.86 7.78 34.00
N GLY A 917 14.77 8.42 33.54
CA GLY A 917 13.60 8.73 34.38
C GLY A 917 12.92 7.49 34.95
N THR A 918 12.82 6.41 34.15
CA THR A 918 12.24 5.14 34.58
C THR A 918 13.10 4.45 35.64
N LEU A 919 14.43 4.40 35.49
CA LEU A 919 15.27 3.67 36.45
C LEU A 919 15.70 4.51 37.67
N MET A 920 15.47 5.82 37.65
CA MET A 920 15.89 6.73 38.71
C MET A 920 15.20 6.42 40.05
N GLN A 921 13.90 6.18 40.06
CA GLN A 921 13.16 5.93 41.30
C GLN A 921 13.60 4.65 42.04
N PRO A 922 13.63 3.44 41.42
CA PRO A 922 14.08 2.23 42.10
C PRO A 922 15.56 2.29 42.49
N SER A 923 16.39 2.97 41.71
CA SER A 923 17.81 3.13 42.03
C SER A 923 18.04 4.02 43.25
N LEU A 924 17.24 5.08 43.42
CA LEU A 924 17.29 5.93 44.62
C LEU A 924 16.77 5.21 45.87
N GLN A 925 15.75 4.35 45.72
CA GLN A 925 15.27 3.48 46.81
C GLN A 925 16.39 2.55 47.28
N ALA A 926 17.07 1.88 46.34
CA ALA A 926 18.19 1.00 46.64
C ALA A 926 19.38 1.76 47.27
N CYS A 927 19.72 2.96 46.76
CA CYS A 927 20.77 3.80 47.34
C CYS A 927 20.48 4.17 48.80
N LEU A 928 19.22 4.45 49.14
CA LEU A 928 18.82 4.80 50.50
C LEU A 928 18.74 3.59 51.42
N LEU A 929 18.28 2.43 50.94
CA LEU A 929 18.37 1.18 51.70
C LEU A 929 19.82 0.94 52.16
N LEU A 930 20.78 1.06 51.24
CA LEU A 930 22.22 0.87 51.51
C LEU A 930 22.82 1.89 52.49
N LEU A 931 22.21 3.07 52.64
CA LEU A 931 22.70 4.14 53.50
C LEU A 931 22.09 4.11 54.90
N VAL A 932 20.85 3.62 55.02
CA VAL A 932 20.04 3.79 56.23
C VAL A 932 19.81 2.48 56.98
N SER A 933 19.87 1.31 56.33
CA SER A 933 19.62 0.02 56.99
C SER A 933 20.60 -0.24 58.15
N ASP A 934 20.13 -0.95 59.18
CA ASP A 934 20.95 -1.37 60.32
C ASP A 934 21.96 -2.47 59.98
N GLU A 935 21.78 -3.17 58.84
CA GLU A 935 22.72 -4.18 58.31
C GLU A 935 23.82 -3.59 57.40
N ARG A 936 24.01 -2.27 57.44
CA ARG A 936 24.96 -1.54 56.60
C ARG A 936 26.43 -1.81 56.96
N SER A 937 27.22 -2.15 55.94
CA SER A 937 28.70 -2.19 55.98
C SER A 937 29.31 -0.88 55.46
N THR A 938 30.59 -0.61 55.74
CA THR A 938 31.32 0.53 55.14
C THR A 938 31.30 0.51 53.60
N ALA A 939 31.30 -0.69 52.99
CA ALA A 939 31.19 -0.88 51.55
C ALA A 939 29.80 -0.53 51.03
N SER A 940 28.74 -0.94 51.74
CA SER A 940 27.35 -0.62 51.39
C SER A 940 27.08 0.89 51.45
N CYS A 941 27.55 1.59 52.51
CA CYS A 941 27.41 3.04 52.64
C CYS A 941 28.16 3.80 51.54
N ALA A 942 29.37 3.36 51.19
CA ALA A 942 30.15 3.95 50.12
C ALA A 942 29.46 3.76 48.75
N CYS A 943 28.94 2.56 48.47
CA CYS A 943 28.18 2.26 47.26
C CYS A 943 26.93 3.14 47.17
N GLY A 944 26.12 3.19 48.23
CA GLY A 944 24.91 4.00 48.30
C GLY A 944 25.19 5.49 48.11
N ALA A 945 26.22 6.05 48.77
CA ALA A 945 26.56 7.47 48.67
C ALA A 945 27.07 7.86 47.28
N VAL A 946 27.94 7.04 46.68
CA VAL A 946 28.47 7.28 45.33
C VAL A 946 27.37 7.20 44.29
N MET A 947 26.54 6.15 44.34
CA MET A 947 25.45 5.99 43.37
C MET A 947 24.37 7.04 43.54
N LEU A 948 24.06 7.48 44.77
CA LEU A 948 23.16 8.61 45.01
C LEU A 948 23.67 9.89 44.32
N CYS A 949 24.98 10.15 44.39
CA CYS A 949 25.58 11.30 43.70
C CYS A 949 25.51 11.16 42.18
N VAL A 950 25.75 9.97 41.63
CA VAL A 950 25.67 9.69 40.18
C VAL A 950 24.25 9.93 39.65
N TRP A 951 23.24 9.41 40.34
CA TRP A 951 21.83 9.58 39.93
C TRP A 951 21.32 11.02 40.09
N LEU A 952 21.82 11.78 41.07
CA LEU A 952 21.42 13.19 41.24
C LEU A 952 22.21 14.18 40.36
N ALA A 953 23.41 13.82 39.89
CA ALA A 953 24.25 14.71 39.10
C ALA A 953 23.61 15.18 37.79
N PHE A 954 22.87 14.30 37.10
CA PHE A 954 22.26 14.62 35.80
C PHE A 954 21.06 15.59 35.91
N PRO A 955 20.06 15.36 36.80
CA PRO A 955 19.01 16.35 37.06
C PRO A 955 19.56 17.71 37.52
N VAL A 956 20.57 17.72 38.39
CA VAL A 956 21.23 18.95 38.85
C VAL A 956 21.92 19.68 37.69
N TYR A 957 22.60 18.95 36.80
CA TYR A 957 23.18 19.50 35.59
C TYR A 957 22.13 20.12 34.67
N CYS A 958 20.99 19.44 34.45
CA CYS A 958 19.88 19.96 33.65
C CYS A 958 19.30 21.25 34.25
N VAL A 959 19.03 21.27 35.56
CA VAL A 959 18.53 22.48 36.25
C VAL A 959 19.55 23.61 36.16
N HIS A 960 20.84 23.35 36.38
CA HIS A 960 21.90 24.35 36.24
C HIS A 960 22.02 24.87 34.79
N ALA A 961 21.96 23.99 33.79
CA ALA A 961 22.05 24.37 32.38
C ALA A 961 20.88 25.26 31.93
N VAL A 962 19.65 24.98 32.40
CA VAL A 962 18.45 25.72 32.00
C VAL A 962 18.24 26.98 32.86
N ALA A 963 18.51 26.94 34.17
CA ALA A 963 18.28 28.08 35.08
C ALA A 963 19.44 29.09 35.13
N ILE A 964 20.68 28.62 34.96
CA ILE A 964 21.91 29.41 35.17
C ILE A 964 22.71 29.55 33.87
N GLY A 965 22.98 28.44 33.16
CA GLY A 965 23.83 28.40 31.97
C GLY A 965 23.28 29.13 30.73
N SER A 966 21.97 29.37 30.69
CA SER A 966 21.24 30.07 29.62
C SER A 966 21.15 31.60 29.82
N ARG A 967 21.66 32.12 30.95
CA ARG A 967 21.61 33.55 31.32
C ARG A 967 22.99 34.21 31.15
N SER A 968 23.05 35.36 30.48
CA SER A 968 24.22 36.23 30.45
C SER A 968 23.78 37.65 30.84
N ASN A 969 24.41 38.22 31.88
CA ASN A 969 24.03 39.51 32.48
C ASN A 969 22.55 39.60 32.89
N GLY A 970 22.00 38.55 33.52
CA GLY A 970 20.62 38.52 33.99
C GLY A 970 19.55 38.44 32.88
N VAL A 971 19.96 38.33 31.61
CA VAL A 971 19.05 38.25 30.46
C VAL A 971 19.23 36.93 29.73
N PHE A 972 18.11 36.29 29.38
CA PHE A 972 18.05 35.02 28.68
C PHE A 972 18.59 35.16 27.23
N VAL A 973 19.49 34.26 26.83
CA VAL A 973 20.27 34.37 25.57
C VAL A 973 19.47 33.95 24.32
N LEU A 974 18.29 33.35 24.49
CA LEU A 974 17.41 32.88 23.41
C LEU A 974 16.15 33.77 23.29
N LYS A 975 15.73 34.08 22.06
CA LYS A 975 14.51 34.84 21.74
C LYS A 975 13.48 33.90 21.10
N SER A 976 12.21 33.99 21.47
CA SER A 976 11.13 33.28 20.77
C SER A 976 10.51 34.15 19.67
N GLU A 977 10.28 33.58 18.49
CA GLU A 977 9.47 34.22 17.45
C GLU A 977 8.02 33.70 17.48
N THR A 978 7.07 34.63 17.37
CA THR A 978 5.65 34.33 17.15
C THR A 978 5.39 34.29 15.66
N ARG A 979 4.72 33.25 15.15
CA ARG A 979 4.10 33.28 13.81
C ARG A 979 3.22 34.54 13.72
N VAL A 980 3.59 35.44 12.81
CA VAL A 980 2.82 36.64 12.50
C VAL A 980 1.54 36.20 11.79
N ASN A 981 0.43 36.18 12.53
CA ASN A 981 -0.90 36.44 11.97
C ASN A 981 -1.25 37.91 12.25
N ASP A 982 -1.80 38.56 11.23
CA ASP A 982 -1.98 40.00 11.06
C ASP A 982 -3.06 40.64 11.97
N ASP A 983 -3.57 39.95 12.99
CA ASP A 983 -4.73 40.42 13.77
C ASP A 983 -4.40 41.33 14.97
N SER A 984 -3.12 41.55 15.28
CA SER A 984 -2.74 42.23 16.54
C SER A 984 -2.61 43.76 16.47
N LYS A 985 -2.84 44.39 15.30
CA LYS A 985 -2.82 45.86 15.18
C LYS A 985 -4.09 46.56 15.71
N GLN A 986 -5.21 45.85 15.90
CA GLN A 986 -6.46 46.47 16.36
C GLN A 986 -6.65 46.54 17.89
N GLN A 987 -5.89 45.78 18.68
CA GLN A 987 -6.08 45.75 20.14
C GLN A 987 -5.18 46.70 20.94
N ARG A 988 -4.38 47.53 20.26
CA ARG A 988 -3.38 48.41 20.90
C ARG A 988 -3.93 49.73 21.45
N GLN A 989 -5.25 49.98 21.37
CA GLN A 989 -5.82 51.31 21.61
C GLN A 989 -6.72 51.46 22.85
N ARG A 990 -6.70 50.53 23.82
CA ARG A 990 -7.39 50.76 25.11
C ARG A 990 -6.57 50.25 26.29
N ARG A 991 -5.64 51.08 26.77
CA ARG A 991 -5.13 51.02 28.14
C ARG A 991 -5.15 52.42 28.74
N ASN A 992 -5.90 52.58 29.83
CA ASN A 992 -5.72 53.49 30.97
C ASN A 992 -6.89 53.21 31.94
N VAL A 993 -6.83 53.15 33.28
CA VAL A 993 -5.86 53.28 34.41
C VAL A 993 -6.68 52.73 35.62
N ARG A 994 -6.23 51.88 36.57
CA ARG A 994 -5.56 52.19 37.88
C ARG A 994 -5.45 50.88 38.70
N TRP A 995 -4.24 50.36 38.96
CA TRP A 995 -3.50 50.21 40.24
C TRP A 995 -4.36 50.01 41.51
N THR A 996 -4.18 48.99 42.38
CA THR A 996 -2.91 48.40 42.89
C THR A 996 -3.06 46.90 43.28
N LEU A 997 -4.28 46.36 43.42
CA LEU A 997 -4.51 44.91 43.70
C LEU A 997 -4.24 44.02 42.47
N LEU A 998 -4.32 44.62 41.29
CA LEU A 998 -3.98 43.98 40.03
C LEU A 998 -2.49 43.71 39.89
N ARG A 999 -1.56 44.30 40.64
CA ARG A 999 -0.12 44.07 40.41
C ARG A 999 0.32 42.66 40.83
N LEU A 1000 -0.29 42.09 41.86
CA LEU A 1000 0.00 40.71 42.31
C LEU A 1000 -0.71 39.69 41.43
N LEU A 1001 -1.94 39.98 41.02
CA LEU A 1001 -2.64 39.20 40.00
C LEU A 1001 -2.06 39.37 38.60
N ASP A 1002 -1.38 40.48 38.30
CA ASP A 1002 -0.67 40.75 37.04
C ASP A 1002 0.74 40.22 37.11
N GLU A 1003 1.40 40.08 38.26
CA GLU A 1003 2.64 39.30 38.39
C GLU A 1003 2.38 37.80 38.37
N VAL A 1004 1.30 37.32 38.99
CA VAL A 1004 0.84 35.94 38.87
C VAL A 1004 0.26 35.69 37.48
N ARG A 1005 -0.47 36.63 36.87
CA ARG A 1005 -0.88 36.53 35.46
C ARG A 1005 0.28 36.70 34.53
N THR A 1006 1.31 37.49 34.82
CA THR A 1006 2.49 37.65 33.96
C THR A 1006 3.37 36.43 34.10
N ALA A 1007 3.51 35.85 35.29
CA ALA A 1007 4.11 34.54 35.51
C ALA A 1007 3.31 33.46 34.79
N GLN A 1008 1.98 33.38 34.96
CA GLN A 1008 1.11 32.52 34.17
C GLN A 1008 1.20 32.82 32.67
N HIS A 1009 1.33 34.06 32.22
CA HIS A 1009 1.36 34.43 30.81
C HIS A 1009 2.71 34.09 30.18
N PHE A 1010 3.79 34.21 30.95
CA PHE A 1010 5.13 33.75 30.57
C PHE A 1010 5.24 32.22 30.65
N LEU A 1011 4.51 31.56 31.55
CA LEU A 1011 4.52 30.11 31.76
C LEU A 1011 3.48 29.35 30.89
N LEU A 1012 2.42 30.01 30.39
CA LEU A 1012 1.27 29.34 29.75
C LEU A 1012 0.96 29.79 28.31
N LYS A 1013 1.60 30.83 27.73
CA LYS A 1013 1.37 31.18 26.31
C LYS A 1013 2.29 30.41 25.36
N PRO A 1014 1.75 29.81 24.26
CA PRO A 1014 2.55 29.07 23.29
C PRO A 1014 3.60 29.93 22.62
N ARG A 1015 4.82 29.41 22.53
CA ARG A 1015 5.93 29.98 21.75
C ARG A 1015 6.39 28.90 20.78
N THR A 1016 6.67 29.25 19.53
CA THR A 1016 6.76 28.23 18.46
C THR A 1016 8.18 27.92 18.00
N THR A 1017 9.21 28.68 18.39
CA THR A 1017 10.62 28.35 18.11
C THR A 1017 11.58 29.23 18.94
N TRP A 1018 12.73 28.68 19.34
CA TRP A 1018 13.84 29.41 19.98
C TRP A 1018 14.91 29.78 18.95
N THR A 1019 15.34 31.04 18.91
CA THR A 1019 16.49 31.48 18.14
C THR A 1019 17.51 32.17 19.04
N VAL A 1020 18.79 32.08 18.70
CA VAL A 1020 19.84 32.82 19.44
C VAL A 1020 19.60 34.32 19.24
N ARG A 1021 19.49 35.09 20.33
CA ARG A 1021 19.19 36.53 20.26
C ARG A 1021 20.27 37.28 19.48
N ASP A 1022 19.91 37.80 18.30
CA ASP A 1022 20.82 38.59 17.48
C ASP A 1022 20.76 40.06 17.97
N ASN A 1023 21.68 40.43 18.87
CA ASN A 1023 21.85 41.82 19.24
C ASN A 1023 22.62 42.56 18.13
N SER A 1024 22.04 43.68 17.72
CA SER A 1024 22.49 44.56 16.64
C SER A 1024 23.98 44.92 16.67
N ARG A 1025 24.60 44.74 15.50
CA ARG A 1025 25.70 45.49 14.85
C ARG A 1025 27.04 45.80 15.55
N HIS A 1026 27.32 45.56 16.84
CA HIS A 1026 28.63 46.03 17.38
C HIS A 1026 29.59 45.08 18.12
N GLU A 1027 29.32 43.79 18.31
CA GLU A 1027 30.29 42.92 19.01
C GLU A 1027 30.56 41.59 18.29
N ARG A 1028 31.40 41.62 17.25
CA ARG A 1028 31.63 40.48 16.34
C ARG A 1028 32.86 39.61 16.60
N ARG A 1029 33.71 39.87 17.60
CA ARG A 1029 34.98 39.09 17.74
C ARG A 1029 35.19 38.27 19.02
N ARG A 1030 34.46 38.49 20.11
CA ARG A 1030 34.62 37.69 21.35
C ARG A 1030 33.55 36.62 21.62
N LYS A 1031 32.47 36.55 20.83
CA LYS A 1031 31.35 35.61 21.07
C LYS A 1031 31.16 34.52 19.99
N GLN A 1032 32.21 34.13 19.26
CA GLN A 1032 32.11 32.98 18.35
C GLN A 1032 32.20 31.64 19.10
N GLN A 1033 33.03 31.55 20.15
CA GLN A 1033 33.06 30.38 21.05
C GLN A 1033 31.76 30.26 21.88
N HIS A 1034 31.23 31.37 22.41
CA HIS A 1034 29.95 31.35 23.14
C HIS A 1034 28.75 31.03 22.25
N ARG A 1035 28.73 31.48 20.98
CA ARG A 1035 27.71 31.08 20.01
C ARG A 1035 27.81 29.59 19.66
N ALA A 1036 29.01 29.06 19.51
CA ALA A 1036 29.21 27.63 19.26
C ALA A 1036 28.84 26.78 20.49
N ALA A 1037 29.17 27.22 21.70
CA ALA A 1037 28.80 26.54 22.95
C ALA A 1037 27.28 26.58 23.20
N ALA A 1038 26.64 27.74 23.01
CA ALA A 1038 25.19 27.88 23.14
C ALA A 1038 24.43 27.08 22.07
N LYS A 1039 24.95 27.05 20.83
CA LYS A 1039 24.38 26.25 19.74
C LYS A 1039 24.54 24.73 19.99
N ARG A 1040 25.71 24.29 20.46
CA ARG A 1040 25.95 22.90 20.87
C ARG A 1040 25.09 22.48 22.06
N LEU A 1041 24.87 23.39 23.02
CA LEU A 1041 23.98 23.13 24.16
C LEU A 1041 22.54 22.98 23.68
N LEU A 1042 22.08 23.84 22.75
CA LEU A 1042 20.75 23.74 22.13
C LEU A 1042 20.57 22.42 21.38
N GLU A 1043 21.50 22.07 20.50
CA GLU A 1043 21.47 20.83 19.70
C GLU A 1043 21.49 19.57 20.60
N ARG A 1044 22.13 19.63 21.78
CA ARG A 1044 22.18 18.51 22.74
C ARG A 1044 20.95 18.42 23.65
N MET A 1045 20.26 19.53 23.91
CA MET A 1045 19.16 19.60 24.87
C MET A 1045 17.77 19.64 24.23
N GLU A 1046 17.67 20.07 22.96
CA GLU A 1046 16.43 20.07 22.18
C GLU A 1046 15.70 18.71 22.18
N PRO A 1047 16.37 17.55 22.10
CA PRO A 1047 15.70 16.24 22.20
C PRO A 1047 15.18 15.88 23.61
N VAL A 1048 15.76 16.46 24.66
CA VAL A 1048 15.32 16.27 26.05
C VAL A 1048 14.03 17.05 26.29
N PHE A 1049 13.96 18.28 25.80
CA PHE A 1049 12.86 19.22 26.07
C PHE A 1049 11.77 19.25 24.99
N GLY A 1050 12.07 18.86 23.74
CA GLY A 1050 11.21 19.02 22.57
C GLY A 1050 9.94 18.16 22.53
N ALA A 1051 9.76 17.24 23.49
CA ALA A 1051 8.56 16.42 23.62
C ALA A 1051 7.40 17.10 24.39
N TYR A 1052 7.64 18.25 25.02
CA TYR A 1052 6.63 19.02 25.76
C TYR A 1052 6.00 20.12 24.89
N VAL A 1053 4.69 20.33 25.03
CA VAL A 1053 3.89 21.26 24.20
C VAL A 1053 4.14 22.71 24.51
N ASP A 1054 4.03 23.55 23.48
CA ASP A 1054 3.85 24.99 23.60
C ASP A 1054 4.89 25.67 24.49
N CYS A 1055 6.16 25.23 24.38
CA CYS A 1055 7.29 25.72 25.18
C CYS A 1055 7.17 25.48 26.70
N ARG A 1056 6.53 24.38 27.15
CA ARG A 1056 6.50 23.93 28.55
C ARG A 1056 7.66 23.00 28.92
N GLU A 1057 8.85 23.38 28.48
CA GLU A 1057 10.10 22.62 28.61
C GLU A 1057 10.55 22.39 30.05
N TRP A 1058 9.93 23.03 31.04
CA TRP A 1058 10.21 22.86 32.48
C TRP A 1058 9.40 21.73 33.12
N PHE A 1059 8.42 21.17 32.40
CA PHE A 1059 7.55 20.14 32.97
C PHE A 1059 8.34 18.89 33.38
N PHE A 1060 9.50 18.58 32.78
CA PHE A 1060 10.35 17.46 33.20
C PHE A 1060 10.76 17.49 34.69
N ILE A 1061 10.77 18.67 35.32
CA ILE A 1061 11.08 18.83 36.74
C ILE A 1061 9.99 18.16 37.60
N VAL A 1062 8.75 18.12 37.13
CA VAL A 1062 7.60 17.56 37.86
C VAL A 1062 7.70 16.03 38.01
N PRO A 1063 7.75 15.21 36.93
CA PRO A 1063 7.85 13.77 37.07
C PRO A 1063 9.20 13.36 37.70
N TRP A 1064 10.32 14.03 37.38
CA TRP A 1064 11.60 13.70 38.01
C TRP A 1064 11.64 14.07 39.49
N GLY A 1065 11.09 15.21 39.88
CA GLY A 1065 10.97 15.60 41.30
C GLY A 1065 10.08 14.63 42.08
N LEU A 1066 8.98 14.17 41.48
CA LEU A 1066 8.10 13.15 42.06
C LEU A 1066 8.78 11.77 42.16
N SER A 1067 9.59 11.38 41.18
CA SER A 1067 10.39 10.15 41.25
C SER A 1067 11.52 10.23 42.29
N ILE A 1068 12.18 11.39 42.44
CA ILE A 1068 13.20 11.58 43.50
C ILE A 1068 12.53 11.50 44.88
N THR A 1069 11.44 12.23 45.08
CA THR A 1069 10.71 12.23 46.37
C THR A 1069 10.10 10.87 46.69
N GLY A 1070 9.46 10.22 45.72
CA GLY A 1070 8.93 8.86 45.85
C GLY A 1070 10.03 7.83 46.11
N GLY A 1071 11.17 7.94 45.43
CA GLY A 1071 12.31 7.05 45.66
C GLY A 1071 12.91 7.22 47.05
N VAL A 1072 12.97 8.46 47.55
CA VAL A 1072 13.50 8.74 48.89
C VAL A 1072 12.59 8.20 49.99
N VAL A 1073 11.29 8.51 49.91
CA VAL A 1073 10.34 8.15 50.95
C VAL A 1073 10.07 6.65 50.97
N LEU A 1074 9.89 6.02 49.79
CA LEU A 1074 9.69 4.57 49.72
C LEU A 1074 10.96 3.80 50.09
N GLY A 1075 12.15 4.32 49.76
CA GLY A 1075 13.42 3.71 50.19
C GLY A 1075 13.60 3.72 51.72
N ALA A 1076 13.20 4.80 52.38
CA ALA A 1076 13.21 4.87 53.85
C ALA A 1076 12.20 3.89 54.49
N LEU A 1077 11.01 3.74 53.90
CA LEU A 1077 10.01 2.77 54.35
C LEU A 1077 10.44 1.32 54.08
N MET A 1078 11.16 1.07 52.98
CA MET A 1078 11.77 -0.23 52.67
C MET A 1078 12.89 -0.59 53.64
N ALA A 1079 13.72 0.38 54.05
CA ALA A 1079 14.72 0.17 55.09
C ALA A 1079 14.06 -0.18 56.44
N ALA A 1080 13.03 0.56 56.84
CA ALA A 1080 12.27 0.26 58.05
C ALA A 1080 11.59 -1.12 58.02
N ALA A 1081 11.14 -1.58 56.85
CA ALA A 1081 10.58 -2.93 56.69
C ALA A 1081 11.65 -4.03 56.68
N ALA A 1082 12.84 -3.75 56.16
CA ALA A 1082 13.96 -4.71 56.17
C ALA A 1082 14.47 -4.94 57.59
N ASP A 1083 14.57 -3.87 58.39
CA ASP A 1083 15.16 -3.91 59.74
C ASP A 1083 14.13 -4.23 60.85
N GLY A 1084 12.82 -4.15 60.56
CA GLY A 1084 11.75 -4.25 61.56
C GLY A 1084 11.05 -5.61 61.69
N ASP A 1085 10.40 -5.82 62.84
CA ASP A 1085 9.56 -7.00 63.13
C ASP A 1085 8.25 -7.00 62.30
N ASN A 1086 7.47 -8.08 62.32
CA ASN A 1086 6.28 -8.26 61.47
C ASN A 1086 5.25 -7.10 61.55
N ASP A 1087 5.05 -6.50 62.73
CA ASP A 1087 4.16 -5.35 62.90
C ASP A 1087 4.72 -4.07 62.25
N GLU A 1088 6.04 -3.89 62.25
CA GLU A 1088 6.73 -2.76 61.63
C GLU A 1088 6.74 -2.90 60.10
N ARG A 1089 6.90 -4.13 59.58
CA ARG A 1089 6.76 -4.48 58.15
C ARG A 1089 5.38 -4.12 57.60
N CYS A 1090 4.33 -4.47 58.35
CA CYS A 1090 2.96 -4.14 57.99
C CYS A 1090 2.64 -2.65 58.09
N THR A 1091 3.22 -1.97 59.08
CA THR A 1091 3.08 -0.51 59.21
C THR A 1091 3.78 0.21 58.05
N ALA A 1092 4.96 -0.24 57.65
CA ALA A 1092 5.71 0.30 56.51
C ALA A 1092 4.95 0.10 55.18
N SER A 1093 4.30 -1.05 54.97
CA SER A 1093 3.51 -1.31 53.75
C SER A 1093 2.28 -0.40 53.63
N MET A 1094 1.58 -0.14 54.74
CA MET A 1094 0.45 0.79 54.77
C MET A 1094 0.89 2.23 54.50
N TRP A 1095 1.96 2.69 55.14
CA TRP A 1095 2.50 4.04 54.88
C TRP A 1095 3.01 4.20 53.45
N ALA A 1096 3.60 3.15 52.86
CA ALA A 1096 4.01 3.16 51.46
C ALA A 1096 2.82 3.33 50.52
N ALA A 1097 1.70 2.64 50.79
CA ALA A 1097 0.48 2.76 50.00
C ALA A 1097 -0.15 4.17 50.10
N VAL A 1098 -0.16 4.77 51.30
CA VAL A 1098 -0.63 6.15 51.51
C VAL A 1098 0.21 7.16 50.72
N VAL A 1099 1.54 7.05 50.80
CA VAL A 1099 2.46 7.94 50.10
C VAL A 1099 2.34 7.80 48.58
N ALA A 1100 2.25 6.56 48.08
CA ALA A 1100 2.08 6.30 46.65
C ALA A 1100 0.77 6.88 46.10
N LEU A 1101 -0.33 6.73 46.84
CA LEU A 1101 -1.63 7.29 46.50
C LEU A 1101 -1.58 8.83 46.46
N PHE A 1102 -0.98 9.46 47.47
CA PHE A 1102 -0.86 10.92 47.53
C PHE A 1102 -0.04 11.48 46.35
N LEU A 1103 1.13 10.91 46.07
CA LEU A 1103 1.98 11.34 44.96
C LEU A 1103 1.29 11.13 43.60
N GLY A 1104 0.55 10.03 43.42
CA GLY A 1104 -0.22 9.75 42.20
C GLY A 1104 -1.33 10.77 41.95
N VAL A 1105 -2.10 11.13 42.98
CA VAL A 1105 -3.16 12.15 42.86
C VAL A 1105 -2.58 13.53 42.52
N VAL A 1106 -1.48 13.93 43.18
CA VAL A 1106 -0.79 15.20 42.88
C VAL A 1106 -0.30 15.22 41.42
N GLU A 1107 0.25 14.11 40.93
CA GLU A 1107 0.73 13.99 39.54
C GLU A 1107 -0.41 14.11 38.52
N VAL A 1108 -1.55 13.45 38.74
CA VAL A 1108 -2.75 13.55 37.87
C VAL A 1108 -3.26 14.99 37.82
N LEU A 1109 -3.38 15.66 38.98
CA LEU A 1109 -3.81 17.06 39.04
C LEU A 1109 -2.86 17.97 38.27
N LEU A 1110 -1.55 17.80 38.42
CA LEU A 1110 -0.55 18.59 37.71
C LEU A 1110 -0.57 18.31 36.20
N ILE A 1111 -0.75 17.08 35.74
CA ILE A 1111 -0.88 16.73 34.31
C ILE A 1111 -2.12 17.38 33.69
N VAL A 1112 -3.28 17.30 34.36
CA VAL A 1112 -4.55 17.85 33.86
C VAL A 1112 -4.53 19.38 33.83
N VAL A 1113 -3.94 20.02 34.85
CA VAL A 1113 -3.84 21.48 34.96
C VAL A 1113 -2.77 22.04 34.01
N LEU A 1114 -1.61 21.40 33.93
CA LEU A 1114 -0.46 21.90 33.16
C LEU A 1114 -0.44 21.40 31.71
N ARG A 1115 -1.33 20.46 31.31
CA ARG A 1115 -1.50 19.93 29.94
C ARG A 1115 -0.18 19.87 29.13
N PRO A 1116 0.82 19.11 29.59
CA PRO A 1116 2.19 19.22 29.09
C PRO A 1116 2.44 18.45 27.77
N PHE A 1117 1.51 17.60 27.33
CA PHE A 1117 1.69 16.64 26.21
C PHE A 1117 1.07 17.11 24.89
N SER A 1118 1.75 16.78 23.77
CA SER A 1118 1.51 17.32 22.40
C SER A 1118 0.38 16.66 21.66
N VAL A 1119 0.08 15.45 22.08
CA VAL A 1119 -1.02 14.68 21.56
C VAL A 1119 -2.04 14.51 22.67
N ARG A 1120 -3.33 14.79 22.37
CA ARG A 1120 -4.42 14.60 23.35
C ARG A 1120 -4.50 13.15 23.84
N LEU A 1121 -4.19 12.20 22.96
CA LEU A 1121 -4.14 10.77 23.28
C LEU A 1121 -3.05 10.45 24.32
N GLU A 1122 -1.88 11.09 24.21
CA GLU A 1122 -0.79 10.93 25.19
C GLU A 1122 -1.25 11.39 26.58
N MET A 1123 -1.84 12.59 26.67
CA MET A 1123 -2.34 13.12 27.94
C MET A 1123 -3.42 12.22 28.56
N ILE A 1124 -4.37 11.74 27.76
CA ILE A 1124 -5.49 10.92 28.23
C ILE A 1124 -4.98 9.58 28.76
N ALA A 1125 -4.12 8.91 28.02
CA ALA A 1125 -3.69 7.59 28.42
C ALA A 1125 -2.63 7.62 29.56
N THR A 1126 -1.81 8.67 29.69
CA THR A 1126 -0.99 8.87 30.91
C THR A 1126 -1.86 9.11 32.15
N VAL A 1127 -2.94 9.90 32.04
CA VAL A 1127 -3.90 10.10 33.15
C VAL A 1127 -4.61 8.80 33.51
N ALA A 1128 -4.99 7.98 32.53
CA ALA A 1128 -5.64 6.69 32.76
C ALA A 1128 -4.75 5.71 33.54
N VAL A 1129 -3.48 5.55 33.13
CA VAL A 1129 -2.52 4.66 33.82
C VAL A 1129 -2.27 5.13 35.26
N GLN A 1130 -2.15 6.44 35.47
CA GLN A 1130 -1.94 7.03 36.79
C GLN A 1130 -3.14 6.85 37.74
N LEU A 1131 -4.37 6.97 37.23
CA LEU A 1131 -5.57 6.69 38.01
C LEU A 1131 -5.66 5.22 38.40
N LEU A 1132 -5.32 4.29 37.50
CA LEU A 1132 -5.28 2.86 37.81
C LEU A 1132 -4.22 2.51 38.87
N GLY A 1133 -3.04 3.15 38.83
CA GLY A 1133 -2.03 3.01 39.90
C GLY A 1133 -2.52 3.50 41.26
N CYS A 1134 -3.28 4.61 41.29
CA CYS A 1134 -3.95 5.10 42.51
C CYS A 1134 -4.98 4.08 43.04
N VAL A 1135 -5.77 3.48 42.14
CA VAL A 1135 -6.74 2.43 42.50
C VAL A 1135 -6.03 1.19 43.07
N GLY A 1136 -4.93 0.76 42.47
CA GLY A 1136 -4.11 -0.34 42.99
C GLY A 1136 -3.59 -0.06 44.41
N SER A 1137 -3.05 1.14 44.65
CA SER A 1137 -2.57 1.55 45.99
C SER A 1137 -3.70 1.64 47.02
N ALA A 1138 -4.89 2.10 46.62
CA ALA A 1138 -6.07 2.15 47.48
C ALA A 1138 -6.61 0.76 47.83
N LEU A 1139 -6.52 -0.21 46.90
CA LEU A 1139 -6.90 -1.61 47.16
C LEU A 1139 -5.96 -2.30 48.15
N VAL A 1140 -4.66 -1.96 48.15
CA VAL A 1140 -3.72 -2.43 49.18
C VAL A 1140 -4.11 -1.89 50.56
N LEU A 1141 -4.51 -0.61 50.67
CA LEU A 1141 -5.03 -0.04 51.92
C LEU A 1141 -6.35 -0.68 52.38
N ALA A 1142 -7.12 -1.24 51.44
CA ALA A 1142 -8.35 -1.97 51.72
C ALA A 1142 -8.12 -3.45 52.08
N GLY A 1143 -6.86 -3.93 52.07
CA GLY A 1143 -6.51 -5.33 52.35
C GLY A 1143 -6.70 -6.29 51.17
N GLU A 1144 -7.00 -5.78 49.97
CA GLU A 1144 -7.32 -6.56 48.76
C GLU A 1144 -6.11 -6.67 47.82
N THR A 1145 -5.04 -7.34 48.29
CA THR A 1145 -3.73 -7.39 47.60
C THR A 1145 -3.76 -8.10 46.25
N ALA A 1146 -4.57 -9.15 46.10
CA ALA A 1146 -4.74 -9.86 44.81
C ALA A 1146 -5.48 -9.01 43.76
N ALA A 1147 -6.51 -8.27 44.17
CA ALA A 1147 -7.21 -7.34 43.29
C ALA A 1147 -6.32 -6.15 42.92
N ALA A 1148 -5.53 -5.65 43.87
CA ALA A 1148 -4.52 -4.61 43.63
C ALA A 1148 -3.50 -5.05 42.57
N GLY A 1149 -3.00 -6.28 42.63
CA GLY A 1149 -2.12 -6.87 41.62
C GLY A 1149 -2.74 -6.87 40.22
N GLY A 1150 -3.99 -7.32 40.09
CA GLY A 1150 -4.71 -7.34 38.81
C GLY A 1150 -4.95 -5.95 38.20
N VAL A 1151 -5.22 -4.93 39.03
CA VAL A 1151 -5.39 -3.54 38.57
C VAL A 1151 -4.08 -2.96 38.04
N VAL A 1152 -2.96 -3.26 38.71
CA VAL A 1152 -1.63 -2.82 38.25
C VAL A 1152 -1.24 -3.51 36.94
N SER A 1153 -1.56 -4.80 36.75
CA SER A 1153 -1.37 -5.50 35.46
C SER A 1153 -2.20 -4.88 34.33
N ALA A 1154 -3.46 -4.53 34.60
CA ALA A 1154 -4.32 -3.89 33.62
C ALA A 1154 -3.79 -2.51 33.19
N ALA A 1155 -3.21 -1.75 34.14
CA ALA A 1155 -2.57 -0.48 33.87
C ALA A 1155 -1.35 -0.62 32.95
N ALA A 1156 -0.52 -1.65 33.17
CA ALA A 1156 0.64 -1.95 32.32
C ALA A 1156 0.25 -2.34 30.88
N VAL A 1157 -0.81 -3.13 30.71
CA VAL A 1157 -1.33 -3.50 29.38
C VAL A 1157 -1.88 -2.27 28.64
N LEU A 1158 -2.60 -1.39 29.35
CA LEU A 1158 -3.12 -0.16 28.76
C LEU A 1158 -2.00 0.78 28.31
N GLU A 1159 -0.89 0.81 29.04
CA GLU A 1159 0.31 1.55 28.66
C GLU A 1159 0.94 1.00 27.37
N LEU A 1160 1.07 -0.32 27.25
CA LEU A 1160 1.60 -0.97 26.04
C LEU A 1160 0.74 -0.69 24.80
N ILE A 1161 -0.59 -0.77 24.95
CA ILE A 1161 -1.54 -0.49 23.86
C ILE A 1161 -1.41 0.96 23.38
N ALA A 1162 -1.36 1.92 24.31
CA ALA A 1162 -1.21 3.33 23.98
C ALA A 1162 0.14 3.62 23.31
N MET A 1163 1.23 2.97 23.73
CA MET A 1163 2.53 3.07 23.08
C MET A 1163 2.52 2.55 21.65
N VAL A 1164 1.93 1.37 21.42
CA VAL A 1164 1.81 0.78 20.07
C VAL A 1164 1.00 1.70 19.18
N MET A 1165 -0.11 2.25 19.66
CA MET A 1165 -0.93 3.20 18.89
C MET A 1165 -0.15 4.46 18.48
N LEU A 1166 0.69 5.01 19.37
CA LEU A 1166 1.51 6.20 19.07
C LEU A 1166 2.69 5.89 18.13
N MET A 1167 3.27 4.68 18.19
CA MET A 1167 4.30 4.25 17.23
C MET A 1167 3.75 4.13 15.81
N LEU A 1168 2.54 3.60 15.68
CA LEU A 1168 1.83 3.48 14.41
C LEU A 1168 1.51 4.88 13.84
N ASP A 1169 1.35 5.90 14.70
CA ASP A 1169 1.14 7.30 14.34
C ASP A 1169 2.40 7.98 13.77
N VAL A 1170 3.58 7.71 14.34
CA VAL A 1170 4.86 8.18 13.78
C VAL A 1170 5.16 7.52 12.42
N LEU A 1171 4.79 6.25 12.26
CA LEU A 1171 4.86 5.54 10.97
C LEU A 1171 3.90 6.14 9.93
N GLU A 1172 2.72 6.61 10.34
CA GLU A 1172 1.75 7.33 9.49
C GLU A 1172 2.31 8.65 8.93
N GLY A 1173 3.11 9.39 9.70
CA GLY A 1173 3.79 10.61 9.21
C GLY A 1173 4.78 10.35 8.05
N THR A 1174 5.34 9.14 8.00
CA THR A 1174 6.13 8.64 6.86
C THR A 1174 5.27 8.04 5.74
N CYS A 1175 4.06 7.55 6.03
CA CYS A 1175 3.09 7.11 5.02
C CYS A 1175 2.48 8.30 4.27
N SER A 1176 2.09 9.37 4.97
CA SER A 1176 1.58 10.63 4.38
C SER A 1176 2.59 11.32 3.44
N LYS A 1177 3.89 11.11 3.65
CA LYS A 1177 4.96 11.61 2.75
C LYS A 1177 5.29 10.64 1.60
N LYS A 1178 4.78 9.41 1.61
CA LYS A 1178 5.10 8.36 0.62
C LYS A 1178 3.90 7.80 -0.13
N ASP A 1179 2.67 8.05 0.32
CA ASP A 1179 1.46 7.99 -0.52
C ASP A 1179 1.56 8.99 -1.68
N ARG A 1180 2.42 10.01 -1.54
CA ARG A 1180 2.87 10.87 -2.65
C ARG A 1180 3.87 10.23 -3.63
N PHE A 1181 4.30 8.98 -3.42
CA PHE A 1181 5.35 8.34 -4.23
C PHE A 1181 5.10 6.85 -4.59
N VAL A 1182 4.06 6.20 -4.05
CA VAL A 1182 3.75 4.77 -4.31
C VAL A 1182 2.57 4.58 -5.27
N ASP A 1183 1.69 5.56 -5.45
CA ASP A 1183 0.61 5.50 -6.45
C ASP A 1183 1.10 5.50 -7.92
N GLY A 1184 2.43 5.56 -8.15
CA GLY A 1184 3.03 5.64 -9.48
C GLY A 1184 3.55 4.34 -10.11
N ARG A 1185 3.49 3.17 -9.45
CA ARG A 1185 3.98 1.91 -10.08
C ARG A 1185 3.24 0.66 -9.59
N LEU A 1186 2.13 0.32 -10.26
CA LEU A 1186 1.68 -1.05 -10.55
C LEU A 1186 0.54 -0.98 -11.59
N LEU A 1187 0.84 -0.39 -12.75
CA LEU A 1187 0.10 -0.55 -14.00
C LEU A 1187 1.12 -0.89 -15.09
N ALA A 1188 1.54 -2.15 -15.13
CA ALA A 1188 2.19 -2.76 -16.30
C ALA A 1188 2.23 -4.28 -16.14
N GLU A 1189 1.19 -4.96 -16.62
CA GLU A 1189 1.24 -6.19 -17.43
C GLU A 1189 -0.11 -6.93 -17.34
N GLU A 1190 -1.06 -6.50 -18.18
CA GLU A 1190 -1.99 -7.38 -18.93
C GLU A 1190 -2.81 -6.51 -19.90
N ASN A 1191 -2.13 -5.97 -20.92
CA ASN A 1191 -2.81 -5.52 -22.14
C ASN A 1191 -3.00 -6.73 -23.04
N PHE A 1192 -4.17 -7.36 -22.98
CA PHE A 1192 -4.70 -8.16 -24.09
C PHE A 1192 -5.75 -7.33 -24.82
N VAL A 1193 -5.42 -6.97 -26.06
CA VAL A 1193 -6.23 -6.22 -27.01
C VAL A 1193 -7.46 -7.07 -27.39
N ALA A 1194 -8.65 -6.53 -27.15
CA ALA A 1194 -9.88 -6.96 -27.81
C ALA A 1194 -10.36 -5.80 -28.70
N GLU A 1195 -9.93 -5.82 -29.97
CA GLU A 1195 -10.58 -5.07 -31.04
C GLU A 1195 -11.95 -5.70 -31.33
N LYS A 1196 -12.98 -4.86 -31.45
CA LYS A 1196 -14.21 -5.17 -32.18
C LYS A 1196 -14.28 -4.21 -33.37
N ALA A 1197 -14.13 -4.77 -34.55
CA ALA A 1197 -14.47 -4.14 -35.82
C ALA A 1197 -15.96 -4.32 -36.13
N ASP A 1198 -16.58 -3.27 -36.67
CA ASP A 1198 -17.86 -3.32 -37.38
C ASP A 1198 -17.70 -4.02 -38.75
N GLY A 1199 -18.74 -4.75 -39.21
CA GLY A 1199 -18.83 -5.40 -40.54
C GLY A 1199 -18.92 -4.39 -41.69
N HIS A 1200 -18.61 -4.67 -42.96
CA HIS A 1200 -18.85 -5.81 -43.88
C HIS A 1200 -18.03 -5.56 -45.20
N PRO A 1201 -18.04 -6.41 -46.26
CA PRO A 1201 -17.61 -7.81 -46.40
C PRO A 1201 -16.66 -8.04 -47.63
N SER A 1202 -15.76 -9.05 -47.61
CA SER A 1202 -15.39 -9.84 -48.83
C SER A 1202 -14.36 -10.96 -48.57
N ALA A 1203 -14.80 -12.20 -48.82
CA ALA A 1203 -14.16 -13.34 -49.50
C ALA A 1203 -12.70 -13.81 -49.24
N GLU A 1204 -12.63 -15.13 -48.97
CA GLU A 1204 -11.69 -16.19 -49.45
C GLU A 1204 -10.34 -16.50 -48.76
N HIS A 1205 -10.25 -17.78 -48.31
CA HIS A 1205 -9.15 -18.79 -48.33
C HIS A 1205 -7.68 -18.38 -48.05
N SER A 1206 -6.76 -19.13 -47.40
CA SER A 1206 -6.66 -20.51 -46.91
C SER A 1206 -5.33 -20.70 -46.12
N VAL A 1207 -5.35 -21.53 -45.08
CA VAL A 1207 -4.38 -22.59 -44.65
C VAL A 1207 -2.88 -22.46 -45.02
N LEU A 1208 -1.98 -22.49 -44.02
CA LEU A 1208 -0.90 -23.52 -43.85
C LEU A 1208 0.01 -23.27 -42.63
N ALA A 1209 0.52 -24.37 -42.08
CA ALA A 1209 1.12 -24.50 -40.76
C ALA A 1209 2.62 -24.93 -40.80
N LYS A 1210 3.31 -24.70 -39.67
CA LYS A 1210 4.43 -25.47 -39.06
C LYS A 1210 5.72 -25.75 -39.89
N GLN A 1211 6.89 -25.41 -39.33
CA GLN A 1211 7.81 -26.36 -38.63
C GLN A 1211 9.23 -25.78 -38.34
N ARG A 1212 9.71 -26.00 -37.08
CA ARG A 1212 11.03 -26.50 -36.59
C ARG A 1212 12.34 -25.72 -36.88
N ARG A 1213 13.43 -25.76 -36.09
CA ARG A 1213 13.81 -26.04 -34.67
C ARG A 1213 15.37 -25.94 -34.61
N GLN A 1214 15.93 -25.36 -33.53
CA GLN A 1214 17.24 -25.63 -32.87
C GLN A 1214 18.57 -25.34 -33.63
N VAL A 1215 19.64 -24.81 -33.00
CA VAL A 1215 20.56 -25.49 -32.05
C VAL A 1215 21.54 -24.51 -31.32
N LYS A 1216 21.78 -24.78 -30.01
CA LYS A 1216 22.91 -24.50 -29.04
C LYS A 1216 23.34 -23.05 -28.70
N LYS A 1217 23.22 -22.59 -27.43
CA LYS A 1217 23.97 -22.85 -26.16
C LYS A 1217 25.26 -22.02 -26.00
N GLY A 1218 25.25 -21.12 -25.02
CA GLY A 1218 26.40 -20.45 -24.38
C GLY A 1218 25.93 -19.82 -23.06
N GLU A 1219 26.59 -20.19 -21.96
CA GLU A 1219 26.28 -19.86 -20.55
C GLU A 1219 26.75 -18.45 -20.15
N GLY A 1220 26.16 -17.89 -19.07
CA GLY A 1220 26.85 -16.90 -18.21
C GLY A 1220 26.02 -15.71 -17.69
N CYS A 1221 25.58 -15.82 -16.43
CA CYS A 1221 25.26 -14.76 -15.44
C CYS A 1221 24.23 -13.66 -15.74
N GLY A 1222 23.21 -13.54 -14.86
CA GLY A 1222 22.46 -12.28 -14.73
C GLY A 1222 21.12 -12.25 -13.98
N ASP A 1223 20.65 -13.30 -13.29
CA ASP A 1223 19.46 -13.19 -12.42
C ASP A 1223 19.84 -12.55 -11.08
N ASN A 1224 19.63 -11.23 -10.94
CA ASN A 1224 19.72 -10.52 -9.66
C ASN A 1224 18.68 -9.38 -9.49
N ASP A 1225 17.74 -9.21 -10.42
CA ASP A 1225 16.74 -8.13 -10.35
C ASP A 1225 15.33 -8.58 -9.88
N ALA A 1226 15.09 -9.89 -9.73
CA ALA A 1226 13.80 -10.39 -9.24
C ALA A 1226 13.68 -10.40 -7.69
N GLU A 1227 14.80 -10.46 -6.97
CA GLU A 1227 14.82 -10.62 -5.51
C GLU A 1227 14.67 -9.27 -4.75
N THR A 1228 15.00 -8.15 -5.39
CA THR A 1228 14.84 -6.80 -4.83
C THR A 1228 13.41 -6.24 -5.00
N SER A 1229 12.63 -6.75 -5.95
CA SER A 1229 11.20 -6.44 -6.12
C SER A 1229 10.34 -7.04 -4.99
N ILE A 1230 10.68 -8.25 -4.54
CA ILE A 1230 9.92 -8.99 -3.53
C ILE A 1230 10.11 -8.42 -2.11
N GLN A 1231 11.30 -7.87 -1.79
CA GLN A 1231 11.50 -7.20 -0.49
C GLN A 1231 10.85 -5.81 -0.41
N THR A 1232 10.62 -5.14 -1.54
CA THR A 1232 9.97 -3.82 -1.57
C THR A 1232 8.44 -3.90 -1.55
N SER A 1233 7.86 -4.97 -2.09
CA SER A 1233 6.43 -5.29 -1.96
C SER A 1233 6.04 -5.67 -0.52
N ARG A 1234 6.85 -6.48 0.18
CA ARG A 1234 6.55 -6.91 1.56
C ARG A 1234 6.59 -5.77 2.59
N LEU A 1235 7.42 -4.74 2.34
CA LEU A 1235 7.46 -3.55 3.18
C LEU A 1235 6.25 -2.62 2.90
N ALA A 1236 5.71 -2.63 1.69
CA ALA A 1236 4.48 -1.90 1.34
C ALA A 1236 3.23 -2.58 1.89
N GLU A 1237 3.21 -3.92 1.90
CA GLU A 1237 2.16 -4.73 2.53
C GLU A 1237 2.10 -4.49 4.05
N LEU A 1238 3.26 -4.47 4.73
CA LEU A 1238 3.36 -4.21 6.17
C LEU A 1238 2.83 -2.80 6.51
N VAL A 1239 3.13 -1.80 5.67
CA VAL A 1239 2.63 -0.43 5.81
C VAL A 1239 1.12 -0.35 5.56
N ARG A 1240 0.59 -1.11 4.59
CA ARG A 1240 -0.84 -1.16 4.26
C ARG A 1240 -1.67 -1.83 5.37
N VAL A 1241 -1.16 -2.92 5.95
CA VAL A 1241 -1.78 -3.62 7.09
C VAL A 1241 -1.76 -2.74 8.35
N ILE A 1242 -0.68 -1.99 8.57
CA ILE A 1242 -0.59 -1.00 9.65
C ILE A 1242 -1.61 0.16 9.47
N CYS A 1243 -1.86 0.59 8.23
CA CYS A 1243 -2.88 1.59 7.91
C CYS A 1243 -4.32 1.07 8.02
N GLU A 1244 -4.57 -0.23 7.74
CA GLU A 1244 -5.90 -0.86 7.89
C GLU A 1244 -6.28 -1.15 9.35
N ILE A 1245 -5.32 -1.52 10.21
CA ILE A 1245 -5.58 -1.78 11.64
C ILE A 1245 -5.95 -0.50 12.41
N ARG A 1246 -5.60 0.68 11.89
CA ARG A 1246 -5.91 2.00 12.47
C ARG A 1246 -7.30 2.53 12.07
N ARG A 1247 -7.85 2.08 10.93
CA ARG A 1247 -9.13 2.52 10.39
C ARG A 1247 -10.29 1.79 11.04
#